data_AF-A0A3T0VF85-F1
#
_entry.id   AF-A0A3T0VF85-F1
#
_cell.length_a   1.000
_cell.length_b   1.000
_cell.length_c   1.000
_cell.angle_alpha   90.00
_cell.angle_beta   90.00
_cell.angle_gamma   90.00
#
_symmetry.space_group_name_H-M   'P 1'
#
loop_
_entity.id
_entity.type
_entity.pdbx_description
1 polymer ?
#
loop_
_entity_poly.entity_id
_entity_poly.type
_entity_poly.pdbx_seq_one_letter_code
_entity_poly.pdbx_strand_id
1 'polypeptide(L)'
;MATNAGDWKAYRAKWAELLPVLKEMEAAALASRNAVGAANILSLYRADLGLFLQNAGLGAAANLDEFSARISGGLDGQRPAAAATAGVNVVQQSVTRGVEFVKGLAAAEGDKVLAEYRGQVEQKAATRREQLSGNTASGYFGGFARRITEVWGIFFFVLFVLMLGAVVVAVKRKQNPITLAGAAALAYLLPGSAMVLAFVLVPFLPSWAMIAATLVGTYAMYAQGGRICGALASKLGEGSTLGHRLRVLGAWLDNLRAGLQGEPGGAASIGAAAVQAASAPGAQQVTHGSARWGTVAEIRQAGHLVAPGKPAGFALGRVSDAPAGLDQRFRFTGHVVTVAPTGSGKGIGAVIPNLLDYPGSALVLDVKGENAAVTARARRALGQAVHVVDPFAVNGDGGAAFNVLDRLDVWNPDCVSESAILADALVISESKGDGVHFDESAKNFLQGLMLHVAALDDVERRNLGELRRLLTAGEAEFFDMLGMMAADETAAFGIPARAANTLMGMADKERGSVLSTARRNTAFLDDPRIAAALSRSGFDLSEIKATAMTVYLVMPANRIGPNARFLRLFISSVIAAITSSNVQPAHRVAFLLDEFGQLGYMKQIEDAVSLLRGYGLAFWVFIQDLSQLNKTYPKWQTFLANSAKSFYGTDDYDTAKYISDSLGKATIEFETENTGRNSGSGVSGGGGSLNRGKSSGTSQQFAGRELLTPDEVMRLGPEKPIVLVKGEYPYLLDRLNYLADPEYAGRFDANPYHS
;
A
#
# COMPACT_ATOMS: atom_id res chain seq x y z
N MET A 1 59.44 2.39 -1.14
CA MET A 1 60.33 1.53 -1.96
C MET A 1 61.61 2.25 -2.38
N ALA A 2 61.55 3.42 -3.03
CA ALA A 2 62.74 4.17 -3.45
C ALA A 2 63.71 4.52 -2.29
N THR A 3 63.17 4.83 -1.11
CA THR A 3 63.97 5.12 0.10
C THR A 3 64.76 3.93 0.63
N ASN A 4 64.21 2.72 0.57
CA ASN A 4 64.85 1.50 1.05
C ASN A 4 65.85 0.94 0.03
N ALA A 5 65.69 1.29 -1.24
CA ALA A 5 66.58 0.88 -2.34
C ALA A 5 67.77 1.84 -2.55
N GLY A 6 67.80 2.98 -1.86
CA GLY A 6 68.83 4.01 -2.06
C GLY A 6 68.73 4.73 -3.41
N ASP A 7 67.60 4.61 -4.12
CA ASP A 7 67.39 5.22 -5.43
C ASP A 7 66.86 6.64 -5.27
N TRP A 8 67.80 7.57 -5.04
CA TRP A 8 67.50 8.98 -4.82
C TRP A 8 67.03 9.71 -6.07
N LYS A 9 67.28 9.15 -7.26
CA LYS A 9 66.79 9.70 -8.53
C LYS A 9 65.29 9.41 -8.68
N ALA A 10 64.87 8.16 -8.43
CA ALA A 10 63.46 7.79 -8.40
C ALA A 10 62.70 8.51 -7.27
N TYR A 11 63.33 8.69 -6.11
CA TYR A 11 62.75 9.47 -5.01
C TYR A 11 62.46 10.91 -5.43
N ARG A 12 63.41 11.62 -6.06
CA ARG A 12 63.22 13.01 -6.50
C ARG A 12 62.10 13.14 -7.53
N ALA A 13 62.01 12.20 -8.47
CA ALA A 13 60.92 12.18 -9.44
C ALA A 13 59.55 12.06 -8.75
N LYS A 14 59.41 11.13 -7.80
CA LYS A 14 58.16 10.95 -7.04
C LYS A 14 57.85 12.12 -6.10
N TRP A 15 58.86 12.72 -5.47
CA TRP A 15 58.68 13.90 -4.65
C TRP A 15 58.20 15.11 -5.46
N ALA A 16 58.73 15.29 -6.68
CA ALA A 16 58.30 16.34 -7.58
C ALA A 16 56.83 16.18 -8.03
N GLU A 17 56.35 14.94 -8.19
CA GLU A 17 54.92 14.66 -8.45
C GLU A 17 54.03 14.99 -7.25
N LEU A 18 54.50 14.75 -6.02
CA LEU A 18 53.70 14.89 -4.80
C LEU A 18 53.65 16.34 -4.27
N LEU A 19 54.71 17.12 -4.46
CA LEU A 19 54.80 18.48 -3.89
C LEU A 19 53.62 19.40 -4.32
N PRO A 20 53.17 19.43 -5.58
CA PRO A 20 51.98 20.19 -5.98
C PRO A 20 50.72 19.76 -5.22
N VAL A 21 50.52 18.45 -5.03
CA VAL A 21 49.35 17.89 -4.33
C VAL A 21 49.33 18.31 -2.86
N LEU A 22 50.49 18.32 -2.19
CA LEU A 22 50.60 18.80 -0.81
C LEU A 22 50.26 20.30 -0.70
N LYS A 23 50.66 21.10 -1.69
CA LYS A 23 50.33 22.53 -1.76
C LYS A 23 48.85 22.79 -2.01
N GLU A 24 48.21 22.00 -2.87
CA GLU A 24 46.76 22.05 -3.07
C GLU A 24 46.00 21.74 -1.78
N MET A 25 46.46 20.73 -1.02
CA MET A 25 45.85 20.41 0.26
C MET A 25 46.04 21.53 1.30
N GLU A 26 47.18 22.22 1.32
CA GLU A 26 47.36 23.42 2.15
C GLU A 26 46.39 24.54 1.73
N ALA A 27 46.24 24.79 0.43
CA ALA A 27 45.33 25.81 -0.10
C ALA A 27 43.86 25.50 0.23
N ALA A 28 43.44 24.24 0.10
CA ALA A 28 42.10 23.78 0.45
C ALA A 28 41.81 23.97 1.95
N ALA A 29 42.78 23.62 2.82
CA ALA A 29 42.66 23.84 4.26
C ALA A 29 42.60 25.33 4.63
N LEU A 30 43.31 26.19 3.89
CA LEU A 30 43.22 27.65 4.06
C LEU A 30 41.87 28.24 3.62
N ALA A 31 41.25 27.68 2.59
CA ALA A 31 39.93 28.11 2.11
C ALA A 31 38.81 27.64 3.05
N SER A 32 39.00 26.49 3.71
CA SER A 32 37.99 25.84 4.56
C SER A 32 38.41 25.78 6.04
N ARG A 33 38.89 26.90 6.59
CA ARG A 33 39.47 26.95 7.96
C ARG A 33 38.54 26.48 9.07
N ASN A 34 37.23 26.58 8.85
CA ASN A 34 36.20 26.19 9.81
C ASN A 34 35.81 24.72 9.71
N ALA A 35 36.29 24.00 8.68
CA ALA A 35 36.05 22.57 8.55
C ALA A 35 36.89 21.80 9.58
N VAL A 36 36.29 20.77 10.17
CA VAL A 36 36.97 19.85 11.09
C VAL A 36 38.19 19.26 10.39
N GLY A 37 39.36 19.26 11.04
CA GLY A 37 40.61 18.74 10.48
C GLY A 37 41.47 19.76 9.71
N ALA A 38 40.93 20.93 9.33
CA ALA A 38 41.69 21.96 8.58
C ALA A 38 42.91 22.48 9.37
N ALA A 39 42.75 22.71 10.68
CA ALA A 39 43.83 23.16 11.56
C ALA A 39 44.98 22.13 11.66
N ASN A 40 44.67 20.84 11.60
CA ASN A 40 45.65 19.76 11.70
C ASN A 40 46.54 19.68 10.43
N ILE A 41 45.96 19.94 9.25
CA ILE A 41 46.67 20.08 7.98
C ILE A 41 47.58 21.32 8.00
N LEU A 42 47.05 22.47 8.44
CA LEU A 42 47.83 23.71 8.48
C LEU A 42 48.99 23.66 9.48
N SER A 43 48.81 22.97 10.61
CA SER A 43 49.90 22.73 11.57
C SER A 43 50.99 21.85 10.96
N LEU A 44 50.60 20.80 10.22
CA LEU A 44 51.54 19.86 9.59
C LEU A 44 52.49 20.58 8.62
N TYR A 45 51.96 21.47 7.79
CA TYR A 45 52.71 22.17 6.73
C TYR A 45 53.40 23.45 7.17
N ARG A 46 53.38 23.76 8.46
CA ARG A 46 54.04 24.95 9.02
C ARG A 46 54.86 24.62 10.24
N ALA A 47 54.20 24.29 11.34
CA ALA A 47 54.86 24.07 12.64
C ALA A 47 55.59 22.72 12.69
N ASP A 48 54.98 21.67 12.14
CA ASP A 48 55.49 20.29 12.33
C ASP A 48 56.64 19.95 11.35
N LEU A 49 56.79 20.69 10.24
CA LEU A 49 57.85 20.47 9.25
C LEU A 49 59.27 20.54 9.87
N GLY A 50 59.48 21.47 10.80
CA GLY A 50 60.75 21.63 11.49
C GLY A 50 61.16 20.39 12.30
N LEU A 51 60.19 19.70 12.90
CA LEU A 51 60.45 18.49 13.70
C LEU A 51 60.95 17.33 12.83
N PHE A 52 60.38 17.16 11.64
CA PHE A 52 60.81 16.11 10.71
C PHE A 52 62.20 16.36 10.15
N LEU A 53 62.57 17.63 9.89
CA LEU A 53 63.92 17.98 9.43
C LEU A 53 64.96 17.88 10.54
N GLN A 54 64.63 18.29 11.78
CA GLN A 54 65.54 18.23 12.92
C GLN A 54 65.97 16.80 13.22
N ASN A 55 65.03 15.84 13.14
CA ASN A 55 65.33 14.40 13.27
C ASN A 55 66.26 13.87 12.18
N ALA A 56 66.32 14.53 11.02
CA ALA A 56 67.23 14.21 9.92
C ALA A 56 68.57 14.98 9.99
N GLY A 57 68.76 15.87 10.98
CA GLY A 57 69.92 16.77 11.05
C GLY A 57 69.90 17.89 10.01
N LEU A 58 68.72 18.15 9.41
CA LEU A 58 68.48 19.25 8.49
C LEU A 58 67.84 20.39 9.31
N GLY A 59 68.25 21.65 9.07
CA GLY A 59 67.66 22.77 9.84
C GLY A 59 66.14 22.89 9.63
N ALA A 60 65.45 23.68 10.47
CA ALA A 60 63.98 23.87 10.37
C ALA A 60 63.51 24.62 9.11
N ALA A 61 62.37 24.24 8.55
CA ALA A 61 61.72 24.91 7.42
C ALA A 61 60.41 25.58 7.85
N ALA A 62 60.10 26.74 7.27
CA ALA A 62 58.89 27.50 7.58
C ALA A 62 57.69 27.14 6.69
N ASN A 63 57.93 26.51 5.53
CA ASN A 63 56.91 26.12 4.57
C ASN A 63 57.34 24.90 3.74
N LEU A 64 56.42 24.36 2.95
CA LEU A 64 56.64 23.16 2.11
C LEU A 64 57.74 23.36 1.05
N ASP A 65 57.93 24.57 0.52
CA ASP A 65 58.98 24.85 -0.48
C ASP A 65 60.38 24.79 0.12
N GLU A 66 60.56 25.43 1.28
CA GLU A 66 61.81 25.38 2.03
C GLU A 66 62.10 23.96 2.54
N PHE A 67 61.06 23.24 2.95
CA PHE A 67 61.17 21.84 3.36
C PHE A 67 61.61 20.93 2.20
N SER A 68 61.00 21.11 1.02
CA SER A 68 61.35 20.39 -0.20
C SER A 68 62.80 20.65 -0.63
N ALA A 69 63.26 21.90 -0.58
CA ALA A 69 64.63 22.28 -0.90
C ALA A 69 65.64 21.62 0.06
N ARG A 70 65.33 21.56 1.36
CA ARG A 70 66.20 20.97 2.39
C ARG A 70 66.30 19.46 2.28
N ILE A 71 65.20 18.77 2.00
CA ILE A 71 65.24 17.33 1.72
C ILE A 71 66.05 17.06 0.46
N SER A 72 65.79 17.82 -0.61
CA SER A 72 66.49 17.66 -1.87
C SER A 72 68.00 17.85 -1.73
N GLY A 73 68.45 18.86 -0.99
CA GLY A 73 69.88 19.06 -0.67
C GLY A 73 70.44 17.99 0.28
N GLY A 74 69.62 17.50 1.23
CA GLY A 74 70.00 16.43 2.16
C GLY A 74 70.23 15.08 1.48
N LEU A 75 69.57 14.81 0.35
CA LEU A 75 69.78 13.62 -0.49
C LEU A 75 71.17 13.58 -1.14
N ASP A 76 71.86 14.71 -1.25
CA ASP A 76 73.24 14.82 -1.75
C ASP A 76 74.28 14.93 -0.62
N GLY A 77 73.83 14.90 0.64
CA GLY A 77 74.66 15.10 1.83
C GLY A 77 75.11 13.81 2.51
N GLN A 78 75.62 13.94 3.74
CA GLN A 78 76.18 12.83 4.53
C GLN A 78 75.13 11.81 5.03
N ARG A 79 73.81 12.16 5.01
CA ARG A 79 72.71 11.32 5.53
C ARG A 79 71.47 11.32 4.61
N PRO A 80 71.59 10.81 3.37
CA PRO A 80 70.51 10.91 2.38
C PRO A 80 69.26 10.12 2.75
N ALA A 81 69.41 8.96 3.40
CA ALA A 81 68.28 8.16 3.87
C ALA A 81 67.44 8.88 4.94
N ALA A 82 68.08 9.65 5.83
CA ALA A 82 67.38 10.42 6.85
C ALA A 82 66.56 11.58 6.24
N ALA A 83 67.14 12.29 5.25
CA ALA A 83 66.43 13.31 4.48
C ALA A 83 65.22 12.73 3.73
N ALA A 84 65.39 11.59 3.07
CA ALA A 84 64.32 10.93 2.34
C ALA A 84 63.18 10.48 3.26
N THR A 85 63.53 9.98 4.46
CA THR A 85 62.58 9.54 5.49
C THR A 85 61.74 10.70 6.04
N ALA A 86 62.33 11.88 6.23
CA ALA A 86 61.60 13.09 6.62
C ALA A 86 60.48 13.44 5.62
N GLY A 87 60.75 13.33 4.31
CA GLY A 87 59.73 13.58 3.28
C GLY A 87 58.64 12.51 3.26
N VAL A 88 58.99 11.23 3.43
CA VAL A 88 58.01 10.15 3.53
C VAL A 88 57.08 10.36 4.73
N ASN A 89 57.62 10.77 5.87
CA ASN A 89 56.83 11.02 7.08
C ASN A 89 55.83 12.17 6.90
N VAL A 90 56.23 13.25 6.22
CA VAL A 90 55.29 14.35 5.91
C VAL A 90 54.19 13.89 4.97
N VAL A 91 54.49 13.10 3.94
CA VAL A 91 53.47 12.54 3.03
C VAL A 91 52.52 11.61 3.79
N GLN A 92 53.05 10.75 4.66
CA GLN A 92 52.22 9.83 5.45
C GLN A 92 51.29 10.58 6.41
N GLN A 93 51.81 11.58 7.12
CA GLN A 93 50.99 12.43 8.01
C GLN A 93 49.97 13.26 7.24
N SER A 94 50.30 13.66 6.00
CA SER A 94 49.37 14.36 5.10
C SER A 94 48.18 13.49 4.75
N VAL A 95 48.42 12.22 4.43
CA VAL A 95 47.35 11.25 4.16
C VAL A 95 46.49 11.03 5.42
N THR A 96 47.11 10.79 6.57
CA THR A 96 46.36 10.52 7.82
C THR A 96 45.48 11.69 8.24
N ARG A 97 46.03 12.91 8.27
CA ARG A 97 45.29 14.11 8.68
C ARG A 97 44.34 14.62 7.59
N GLY A 98 44.64 14.33 6.32
CA GLY A 98 43.79 14.68 5.17
C GLY A 98 42.43 13.98 5.19
N VAL A 99 42.38 12.72 5.65
CA VAL A 99 41.12 11.96 5.78
C VAL A 99 40.14 12.64 6.75
N GLU A 100 40.62 13.16 7.88
CA GLU A 100 39.77 13.90 8.82
C GLU A 100 39.30 15.23 8.24
N PHE A 101 40.18 15.93 7.52
CA PHE A 101 39.86 17.20 6.87
C PHE A 101 38.79 17.04 5.79
N VAL A 102 38.88 16.00 4.95
CA VAL A 102 37.88 15.71 3.90
C VAL A 102 36.52 15.35 4.51
N LYS A 103 36.50 14.55 5.59
CA LYS A 103 35.27 14.25 6.34
C LYS A 103 34.64 15.52 6.92
N GLY A 104 35.46 16.44 7.43
CA GLY A 104 34.99 17.73 7.93
C GLY A 104 34.41 18.63 6.84
N LEU A 105 34.97 18.58 5.62
CA LEU A 105 34.45 19.29 4.46
C LEU A 105 33.05 18.78 4.06
N ALA A 106 32.90 17.45 3.99
CA ALA A 106 31.65 16.81 3.62
C ALA A 106 30.53 17.08 4.65
N ALA A 107 30.86 17.07 5.94
CA ALA A 107 29.92 17.42 7.00
C ALA A 107 29.47 18.89 6.93
N ALA A 108 30.40 19.83 6.69
CA ALA A 108 30.09 21.25 6.58
C ALA A 108 29.17 21.58 5.39
N GLU A 109 29.30 20.85 4.28
CA GLU A 109 28.43 21.03 3.12
C GLU A 109 27.06 20.35 3.27
N GLY A 110 27.03 19.18 3.94
CA GLY A 110 25.79 18.53 4.34
C GLY A 110 24.94 19.38 5.30
N ASP A 111 25.59 20.07 6.24
CA ASP A 111 24.91 20.94 7.20
C ASP A 111 24.28 22.18 6.55
N LYS A 112 24.89 22.72 5.48
CA LYS A 112 24.30 23.83 4.71
C LYS A 112 23.01 23.43 4.00
N VAL A 113 23.00 22.25 3.36
CA VAL A 113 21.81 21.70 2.69
C VAL A 113 20.70 21.42 3.70
N LEU A 114 21.05 20.88 4.88
CA LEU A 114 20.11 20.66 5.98
C LEU A 114 19.54 21.96 6.56
N ALA A 115 20.35 23.02 6.65
CA ALA A 115 19.92 24.34 7.11
C ALA A 115 18.96 25.00 6.10
N GLU A 116 19.23 24.89 4.81
CA GLU A 116 18.37 25.41 3.74
C GLU A 116 17.01 24.68 3.73
N TYR A 117 17.03 23.35 3.87
CA TYR A 117 15.82 22.54 3.98
C TYR A 117 15.01 22.88 5.25
N ARG A 118 15.66 23.03 6.41
CA ARG A 118 15.00 23.45 7.66
C ARG A 118 14.37 24.84 7.51
N GLY A 119 15.05 25.78 6.85
CA GLY A 119 14.51 27.11 6.55
C GLY A 119 13.22 27.05 5.71
N GLN A 120 13.19 26.18 4.69
CA GLN A 120 11.99 25.98 3.87
C GLN A 120 10.83 25.34 4.66
N VAL A 121 11.13 24.40 5.57
CA VAL A 121 10.12 23.77 6.45
C VAL A 121 9.57 24.77 7.46
N GLU A 122 10.42 25.61 8.06
CA GLU A 122 10.00 26.67 8.99
C GLU A 122 9.15 27.74 8.31
N GLN A 123 9.51 28.15 7.08
CA GLN A 123 8.69 29.07 6.27
C GLN A 123 7.32 28.45 5.97
N LYS A 124 7.27 27.19 5.50
CA LYS A 124 6.00 26.48 5.27
C LYS A 124 5.16 26.36 6.55
N ALA A 125 5.79 26.12 7.70
CA ALA A 125 5.12 26.07 8.99
C ALA A 125 4.59 27.44 9.44
N ALA A 126 5.34 28.52 9.21
CA ALA A 126 4.93 29.89 9.49
C ALA A 126 3.74 30.33 8.62
N THR A 127 3.81 30.08 7.30
CA THR A 127 2.70 30.33 6.37
C THR A 127 1.45 29.51 6.74
N ARG A 128 1.63 28.26 7.18
CA ARG A 128 0.52 27.44 7.68
C ARG A 128 -0.11 28.03 8.94
N ARG A 129 0.69 28.50 9.90
CA ARG A 129 0.17 29.14 11.13
C ARG A 129 -0.60 30.43 10.82
N GLU A 130 -0.13 31.23 9.87
CA GLU A 130 -0.81 32.45 9.44
C GLU A 130 -2.16 32.17 8.75
N GLN A 131 -2.21 31.15 7.88
CA GLN A 131 -3.45 30.71 7.24
C GLN A 131 -4.48 30.16 8.24
N LEU A 132 -4.03 29.57 9.35
CA LEU A 132 -4.91 29.01 10.37
C LEU A 132 -5.39 30.03 11.40
N SER A 133 -4.57 31.03 11.77
CA SER A 133 -4.96 32.07 12.72
C SER A 133 -5.98 33.05 12.13
N GLY A 134 -5.92 33.31 10.81
CA GLY A 134 -6.89 34.18 10.14
C GLY A 134 -6.86 35.64 10.61
N ASN A 135 -5.76 36.08 11.24
CA ASN A 135 -5.60 37.42 11.81
C ASN A 135 -5.39 38.54 10.77
N THR A 136 -5.22 38.17 9.49
CA THR A 136 -5.11 39.09 8.35
C THR A 136 -6.24 38.83 7.35
N ALA A 137 -6.69 39.85 6.61
CA ALA A 137 -7.77 39.68 5.63
C ALA A 137 -7.42 38.65 4.53
N SER A 138 -6.17 38.64 4.06
CA SER A 138 -5.66 37.65 3.11
C SER A 138 -5.59 36.23 3.70
N GLY A 139 -5.15 36.09 4.96
CA GLY A 139 -5.13 34.81 5.68
C GLY A 139 -6.52 34.28 6.03
N TYR A 140 -7.49 35.16 6.27
CA TYR A 140 -8.88 34.81 6.50
C TYR A 140 -9.49 34.16 5.26
N PHE A 141 -9.45 34.80 4.09
CA PHE A 141 -10.04 34.22 2.88
C PHE A 141 -9.20 33.08 2.28
N GLY A 142 -7.86 33.22 2.26
CA GLY A 142 -6.96 32.19 1.71
C GLY A 142 -6.90 30.90 2.53
N GLY A 143 -7.07 30.99 3.86
CA GLY A 143 -7.09 29.83 4.76
C GLY A 143 -8.45 29.14 4.91
N PHE A 144 -9.52 29.69 4.31
CA PHE A 144 -10.90 29.23 4.53
C PHE A 144 -11.12 27.75 4.18
N ALA A 145 -10.74 27.32 2.97
CA ALA A 145 -10.87 25.92 2.53
C ALA A 145 -10.04 24.96 3.41
N ARG A 146 -8.88 25.41 3.87
CA ARG A 146 -7.97 24.62 4.72
C ARG A 146 -8.53 24.43 6.13
N ARG A 147 -9.14 25.47 6.72
CA ARG A 147 -9.84 25.38 8.01
C ARG A 147 -11.04 24.45 7.96
N ILE A 148 -11.78 24.40 6.83
CA ILE A 148 -12.84 23.40 6.62
C ILE A 148 -12.28 21.98 6.68
N THR A 149 -11.16 21.70 6.02
CA THR A 149 -10.60 20.34 6.04
C THR A 149 -10.02 19.94 7.40
N GLU A 150 -9.38 20.87 8.12
CA GLU A 150 -8.77 20.56 9.42
C GLU A 150 -9.81 20.43 10.55
N VAL A 151 -10.90 21.20 10.52
CA VAL A 151 -11.91 21.20 11.59
C VAL A 151 -12.69 19.88 11.68
N TRP A 152 -12.89 19.18 10.55
CA TRP A 152 -13.52 17.86 10.56
C TRP A 152 -12.69 16.84 11.33
N GLY A 153 -11.36 16.91 11.23
CA GLY A 153 -10.46 16.06 12.02
C GLY A 153 -10.63 16.27 13.53
N ILE A 154 -10.70 17.54 13.96
CA ILE A 154 -10.92 17.90 15.37
C ILE A 154 -12.31 17.45 15.83
N PHE A 155 -13.34 17.65 15.00
CA PHE A 155 -14.71 17.24 15.29
C PHE A 155 -14.81 15.74 15.55
N PHE A 156 -14.25 14.90 14.66
CA PHE A 156 -14.29 13.44 14.84
C PHE A 156 -13.39 12.97 15.99
N PHE A 157 -12.27 13.65 16.25
CA PHE A 157 -11.42 13.34 17.40
C PHE A 157 -12.14 13.59 18.74
N VAL A 158 -12.78 14.76 18.91
CA VAL A 158 -13.54 15.08 20.13
C VAL A 158 -14.73 14.14 20.29
N LEU A 159 -15.45 13.84 19.21
CA LEU A 159 -16.53 12.86 19.21
C LEU A 159 -16.04 11.47 19.67
N PHE A 160 -14.89 11.02 19.16
CA PHE A 160 -14.29 9.74 19.56
C PHE A 160 -13.89 9.73 21.05
N VAL A 161 -13.23 10.78 21.53
CA VAL A 161 -12.83 10.90 22.95
C VAL A 161 -14.06 10.91 23.87
N LEU A 162 -15.13 11.61 23.49
CA LEU A 162 -16.38 11.62 24.24
C LEU A 162 -17.05 10.24 24.28
N MET A 163 -17.11 9.54 23.14
CA MET A 163 -17.65 8.19 23.09
C MET A 163 -16.81 7.21 23.92
N LEU A 164 -15.49 7.27 23.84
CA LEU A 164 -14.59 6.42 24.61
C LEU A 164 -14.71 6.71 26.12
N GLY A 165 -14.76 7.99 26.51
CA GLY A 165 -15.02 8.41 27.88
C GLY A 165 -16.37 7.92 28.40
N ALA A 166 -17.42 8.00 27.58
CA ALA A 166 -18.75 7.47 27.90
C ALA A 166 -18.73 5.94 28.10
N VAL A 167 -18.01 5.19 27.27
CA VAL A 167 -17.83 3.74 27.47
C VAL A 167 -17.12 3.45 28.79
N VAL A 168 -16.04 4.17 29.11
CA VAL A 168 -15.31 4.00 30.38
C VAL A 168 -16.20 4.31 31.59
N VAL A 169 -17.01 5.37 31.53
CA VAL A 169 -17.97 5.72 32.59
C VAL A 169 -19.08 4.68 32.70
N ALA A 170 -19.61 4.18 31.58
CA ALA A 170 -20.64 3.14 31.57
C ALA A 170 -20.16 1.85 32.24
N VAL A 171 -18.94 1.42 31.94
CA VAL A 171 -18.31 0.25 32.56
C VAL A 171 -18.14 0.45 34.07
N LYS A 172 -17.68 1.64 34.51
CA LYS A 172 -17.56 1.97 35.94
C LYS A 172 -18.91 2.03 36.66
N ARG A 173 -19.97 2.47 35.99
CA ARG A 173 -21.33 2.62 36.56
C ARG A 173 -22.25 1.42 36.31
N LYS A 174 -21.75 0.34 35.72
CA LYS A 174 -22.52 -0.87 35.32
C LYS A 174 -23.74 -0.54 34.42
N GLN A 175 -23.61 0.46 33.56
CA GLN A 175 -24.61 0.82 32.55
C GLN A 175 -24.25 0.22 31.18
N ASN A 176 -25.21 0.16 30.25
CA ASN A 176 -24.93 -0.31 28.90
C ASN A 176 -23.99 0.67 28.16
N PRO A 177 -22.79 0.22 27.73
CA PRO A 177 -21.79 1.10 27.14
C PRO A 177 -22.20 1.65 25.77
N ILE A 178 -23.00 0.91 25.00
CA ILE A 178 -23.46 1.33 23.67
C ILE A 178 -24.47 2.46 23.79
N THR A 179 -25.41 2.37 24.75
CA THR A 179 -26.45 3.39 24.92
C THR A 179 -25.89 4.69 25.48
N LEU A 180 -24.96 4.64 26.45
CA LEU A 180 -24.31 5.84 26.97
C LEU A 180 -23.38 6.50 25.94
N ALA A 181 -22.65 5.71 25.15
CA ALA A 181 -21.84 6.23 24.05
C ALA A 181 -22.70 6.86 22.94
N GLY A 182 -23.83 6.23 22.59
CA GLY A 182 -24.80 6.78 21.63
C GLY A 182 -25.44 8.09 22.12
N ALA A 183 -25.80 8.18 23.41
CA ALA A 183 -26.33 9.41 24.00
C ALA A 183 -25.29 10.55 24.03
N ALA A 184 -24.02 10.22 24.36
CA ALA A 184 -22.93 11.20 24.34
C ALA A 184 -22.64 11.70 22.91
N ALA A 185 -22.64 10.81 21.92
CA ALA A 185 -22.47 11.18 20.52
C ALA A 185 -23.60 12.11 20.04
N LEU A 186 -24.85 11.77 20.33
CA LEU A 186 -26.01 12.55 19.90
C LEU A 186 -26.06 13.93 20.58
N ALA A 187 -25.68 14.01 21.86
CA ALA A 187 -25.56 15.26 22.60
C ALA A 187 -24.47 16.19 22.04
N TYR A 188 -23.42 15.63 21.42
CA TYR A 188 -22.31 16.38 20.83
C TYR A 188 -22.64 16.94 19.44
N LEU A 189 -23.57 16.35 18.68
CA LEU A 189 -23.80 16.73 17.28
C LEU A 189 -24.12 18.22 17.11
N LEU A 190 -25.01 18.78 17.94
CA LEU A 190 -25.42 20.17 17.86
C LEU A 190 -24.29 21.14 18.30
N PRO A 191 -23.74 21.02 19.52
CA PRO A 191 -22.63 21.86 19.97
C PRO A 191 -21.38 21.71 19.10
N GLY A 192 -21.05 20.48 18.69
CA GLY A 192 -19.91 20.19 17.81
C GLY A 192 -20.07 20.79 16.42
N SER A 193 -21.28 20.78 15.84
CA SER A 193 -21.54 21.45 14.56
C SER A 193 -21.43 22.97 14.69
N ALA A 194 -21.89 23.53 15.81
CA ALA A 194 -21.72 24.96 16.10
C ALA A 194 -20.23 25.33 16.29
N MET A 195 -19.45 24.45 16.93
CA MET A 195 -18.00 24.59 17.05
C MET A 195 -17.32 24.61 15.67
N VAL A 196 -17.72 23.72 14.76
CA VAL A 196 -17.21 23.67 13.39
C VAL A 196 -17.48 25.00 12.67
N LEU A 197 -18.70 25.51 12.78
CA LEU A 197 -19.07 26.81 12.20
C LEU A 197 -18.24 27.95 12.80
N ALA A 198 -18.07 27.96 14.12
CA ALA A 198 -17.29 28.97 14.83
C ALA A 198 -15.80 28.93 14.46
N PHE A 199 -15.22 27.74 14.26
CA PHE A 199 -13.83 27.58 13.83
C PHE A 199 -13.58 28.09 12.41
N VAL A 200 -14.57 27.95 11.53
CA VAL A 200 -14.46 28.42 10.15
C VAL A 200 -14.72 29.92 10.05
N LEU A 201 -15.75 30.43 10.74
CA LEU A 201 -16.24 31.81 10.61
C LEU A 201 -15.58 32.79 11.58
N VAL A 202 -15.10 32.30 12.74
CA VAL A 202 -14.56 33.10 13.84
C VAL A 202 -13.19 32.52 14.29
N PRO A 203 -12.18 32.45 13.39
CA PRO A 203 -10.92 31.74 13.63
C PRO A 203 -10.01 32.40 14.67
N PHE A 204 -10.30 33.64 15.05
CA PHE A 204 -9.59 34.40 16.08
C PHE A 204 -9.99 34.02 17.51
N LEU A 205 -11.05 33.23 17.69
CA LEU A 205 -11.39 32.67 19.00
C LEU A 205 -10.38 31.57 19.37
N PRO A 206 -9.81 31.58 20.59
CA PRO A 206 -8.89 30.55 21.03
C PRO A 206 -9.56 29.17 20.99
N SER A 207 -8.91 28.18 20.35
CA SER A 207 -9.46 26.83 20.20
C SER A 207 -9.87 26.18 21.53
N TRP A 208 -9.12 26.45 22.61
CA TRP A 208 -9.45 25.94 23.95
C TRP A 208 -10.78 26.49 24.47
N ALA A 209 -11.11 27.76 24.19
CA ALA A 209 -12.35 28.38 24.63
C ALA A 209 -13.55 27.81 23.86
N MET A 210 -13.38 27.57 22.55
CA MET A 210 -14.41 26.91 21.73
C MET A 210 -14.63 25.46 22.17
N ILE A 211 -13.55 24.71 22.45
CA ILE A 211 -13.66 23.34 22.96
C ILE A 211 -14.37 23.32 24.32
N ALA A 212 -14.00 24.22 25.25
CA ALA A 212 -14.66 24.34 26.54
C ALA A 212 -16.17 24.65 26.40
N ALA A 213 -16.52 25.63 25.57
CA ALA A 213 -17.91 25.97 25.28
C ALA A 213 -18.68 24.80 24.66
N THR A 214 -18.02 24.04 23.79
CA THR A 214 -18.61 22.86 23.13
C THR A 214 -18.85 21.73 24.13
N LEU A 215 -17.92 21.48 25.04
CA LEU A 215 -18.08 20.48 26.10
C LEU A 215 -19.21 20.86 27.07
N VAL A 216 -19.28 22.14 27.46
CA VAL A 216 -20.39 22.66 28.28
C VAL A 216 -21.72 22.53 27.54
N GLY A 217 -21.77 22.91 26.26
CA GLY A 217 -22.96 22.76 25.42
C GLY A 217 -23.37 21.31 25.25
N THR A 218 -22.41 20.39 25.11
CA THR A 218 -22.64 18.95 25.00
C THR A 218 -23.19 18.38 26.29
N TYR A 219 -22.67 18.81 27.44
CA TYR A 219 -23.22 18.43 28.73
C TYR A 219 -24.65 18.97 28.95
N ALA A 220 -24.89 20.24 28.63
CA ALA A 220 -26.22 20.84 28.72
C ALA A 220 -27.22 20.13 27.80
N MET A 221 -26.81 19.82 26.58
CA MET A 221 -27.59 19.04 25.62
C MET A 221 -27.86 17.63 26.15
N TYR A 222 -26.84 16.98 26.70
CA TYR A 222 -26.99 15.68 27.36
C TYR A 222 -27.90 15.74 28.58
N ALA A 223 -28.05 16.85 29.30
CA ALA A 223 -28.88 16.94 30.50
C ALA A 223 -30.32 17.42 30.23
N GLN A 224 -30.53 18.29 29.23
CA GLN A 224 -31.79 19.00 28.98
C GLN A 224 -32.18 19.00 27.50
N GLY A 225 -31.80 17.96 26.76
CA GLY A 225 -31.92 17.89 25.31
C GLY A 225 -33.28 18.25 24.74
N GLY A 226 -34.36 17.65 25.23
CA GLY A 226 -35.72 17.96 24.75
C GLY A 226 -36.14 19.42 24.97
N ARG A 227 -35.76 20.04 26.10
CA ARG A 227 -36.07 21.45 26.39
C ARG A 227 -35.30 22.39 25.46
N ILE A 228 -34.00 22.13 25.29
CA ILE A 228 -33.12 22.97 24.44
C ILE A 228 -33.56 22.87 22.97
N CYS A 229 -33.75 21.65 22.46
CA CYS A 229 -34.20 21.44 21.09
C CYS A 229 -35.62 21.96 20.84
N GLY A 230 -36.54 21.81 21.81
CA GLY A 230 -37.89 22.36 21.73
C GLY A 230 -37.92 23.89 21.66
N ALA A 231 -37.11 24.56 22.49
CA ALA A 231 -36.98 26.02 22.48
C ALA A 231 -36.30 26.56 21.21
N LEU A 232 -35.34 25.83 20.64
CA LEU A 232 -34.75 26.18 19.34
C LEU A 232 -35.74 25.96 18.19
N ALA A 233 -36.49 24.85 18.23
CA ALA A 233 -37.49 24.53 17.22
C ALA A 233 -38.68 25.50 17.21
N SER A 234 -39.11 26.00 18.37
CA SER A 234 -40.18 27.01 18.44
C SER A 234 -39.77 28.35 17.82
N LYS A 235 -38.50 28.72 17.92
CA LYS A 235 -37.95 29.92 17.25
C LYS A 235 -37.86 29.80 15.72
N LEU A 236 -37.88 28.58 15.17
CA LEU A 236 -37.79 28.31 13.74
C LEU A 236 -39.16 28.22 13.03
N GLY A 237 -40.27 28.35 13.77
CA GLY A 237 -41.64 28.25 13.26
C GLY A 237 -42.17 26.82 13.18
N GLU A 238 -43.49 26.65 13.35
CA GLU A 238 -44.13 25.33 13.49
C GLU A 238 -44.05 24.44 12.24
N GLY A 239 -43.87 25.02 11.05
CA GLY A 239 -43.74 24.30 9.77
C GLY A 239 -42.31 24.05 9.28
N SER A 240 -41.27 24.42 10.03
CA SER A 240 -39.88 24.26 9.59
C SER A 240 -39.41 22.80 9.68
N THR A 241 -38.91 22.26 8.56
CA THR A 241 -38.30 20.92 8.49
C THR A 241 -37.11 20.77 9.44
N LEU A 242 -36.37 21.85 9.65
CA LEU A 242 -35.26 21.94 10.62
C LEU A 242 -35.78 21.93 12.07
N GLY A 243 -36.87 22.64 12.35
CA GLY A 243 -37.55 22.61 13.65
C GLY A 243 -38.06 21.20 14.00
N HIS A 244 -38.63 20.48 13.04
CA HIS A 244 -39.04 19.09 13.24
C HIS A 244 -37.86 18.17 13.56
N ARG A 245 -36.75 18.26 12.81
CA ARG A 245 -35.53 17.48 13.07
C ARG A 245 -34.92 17.75 14.45
N LEU A 246 -34.94 18.99 14.92
CA LEU A 246 -34.48 19.33 16.27
C LEU A 246 -35.35 18.68 17.35
N ARG A 247 -36.68 18.72 17.22
CA ARG A 247 -37.59 18.05 18.17
C ARG A 247 -37.36 16.53 18.21
N VAL A 248 -37.17 15.90 17.05
CA VAL A 248 -36.86 14.47 16.96
C VAL A 248 -35.53 14.16 17.66
N LEU A 249 -34.49 14.95 17.43
CA LEU A 249 -33.19 14.76 18.07
C LEU A 249 -33.25 14.93 19.60
N GLY A 250 -33.99 15.93 20.09
CA GLY A 250 -34.23 16.12 21.52
C GLY A 250 -34.97 14.94 22.17
N ALA A 251 -36.01 14.42 21.51
CA ALA A 251 -36.77 13.26 21.97
C ALA A 251 -35.93 11.97 21.99
N TRP A 252 -35.08 11.76 20.97
CA TRP A 252 -34.18 10.61 20.91
C TRP A 252 -33.16 10.62 22.06
N LEU A 253 -32.61 11.81 22.36
CA LEU A 253 -31.67 11.98 23.45
C LEU A 253 -32.31 11.76 24.83
N ASP A 254 -33.52 12.26 25.03
CA ASP A 254 -34.26 12.06 26.29
C ASP A 254 -34.66 10.58 26.47
N ASN A 255 -35.04 9.88 25.40
CA ASN A 255 -35.30 8.44 25.44
C ASN A 255 -34.05 7.60 25.78
N LEU A 256 -32.90 7.93 25.17
CA LEU A 256 -31.64 7.26 25.49
C LEU A 256 -31.21 7.51 26.94
N ARG A 257 -31.44 8.73 27.47
CA ARG A 257 -31.17 9.07 28.88
C ARG A 257 -32.12 8.32 29.83
N ALA A 258 -33.41 8.27 29.52
CA ALA A 258 -34.40 7.55 30.33
C ALA A 258 -34.10 6.04 30.38
N GLY A 259 -33.67 5.45 29.25
CA GLY A 259 -33.22 4.06 29.17
C GLY A 259 -31.99 3.74 30.04
N LEU A 260 -31.16 4.73 30.39
CA LEU A 260 -30.02 4.59 31.31
C LEU A 260 -30.40 4.70 32.78
N GLN A 261 -31.58 5.26 33.09
CA GLN A 261 -32.12 5.46 34.44
C GLN A 261 -33.06 4.32 34.87
N GLY A 262 -33.32 3.34 33.99
CA GLY A 262 -34.10 2.14 34.31
C GLY A 262 -35.63 2.34 34.29
N GLU A 263 -36.12 3.42 33.67
CA GLU A 263 -37.57 3.61 33.55
C GLU A 263 -38.19 2.70 32.46
N PRO A 264 -39.40 2.11 32.67
CA PRO A 264 -39.92 1.00 31.85
C PRO A 264 -40.36 1.33 30.41
N GLY A 265 -39.91 2.43 29.80
CA GLY A 265 -40.35 2.88 28.47
C GLY A 265 -39.26 3.11 27.42
N GLY A 266 -37.97 3.09 27.79
CA GLY A 266 -36.89 3.61 26.92
C GLY A 266 -36.40 2.68 25.80
N ALA A 267 -36.55 1.36 25.94
CA ALA A 267 -36.06 0.39 24.96
C ALA A 267 -37.12 -0.06 23.92
N ALA A 268 -38.42 0.16 24.21
CA ALA A 268 -39.51 -0.30 23.36
C ALA A 268 -39.94 0.71 22.27
N SER A 269 -39.53 1.98 22.36
CA SER A 269 -39.97 3.04 21.45
C SER A 269 -39.04 3.30 20.26
N ILE A 270 -37.82 2.75 20.27
CA ILE A 270 -36.87 2.89 19.15
C ILE A 270 -37.27 1.98 17.97
N GLY A 271 -37.94 0.85 18.24
CA GLY A 271 -38.51 -0.02 17.21
C GLY A 271 -39.87 0.46 16.68
N ALA A 272 -40.74 0.98 17.54
CA ALA A 272 -42.13 1.27 17.17
C ALA A 272 -42.29 2.45 16.19
N ALA A 273 -41.47 3.51 16.32
CA ALA A 273 -41.58 4.68 15.42
C ALA A 273 -40.96 4.43 14.03
N ALA A 274 -39.93 3.57 13.93
CA ALA A 274 -39.35 3.16 12.65
C ALA A 274 -40.29 2.20 11.90
N VAL A 275 -41.04 1.35 12.62
CA VAL A 275 -42.04 0.43 12.05
C VAL A 275 -43.27 1.18 11.52
N GLN A 276 -43.62 2.34 12.11
CA GLN A 276 -44.79 3.11 11.68
C GLN A 276 -44.52 4.02 10.46
N ALA A 277 -43.25 4.35 10.18
CA ALA A 277 -42.86 5.06 8.95
C ALA A 277 -42.65 4.12 7.75
N ALA A 278 -42.54 2.81 7.98
CA ALA A 278 -42.35 1.78 6.94
C ALA A 278 -43.63 1.01 6.61
N SER A 279 -44.79 1.40 7.16
CA SER A 279 -46.08 0.75 6.88
C SER A 279 -46.68 1.22 5.55
N ALA A 280 -46.00 0.90 4.44
CA ALA A 280 -46.73 0.65 3.21
C ALA A 280 -47.52 -0.66 3.38
N PRO A 281 -48.75 -0.79 2.86
CA PRO A 281 -49.52 -2.03 2.98
C PRO A 281 -48.74 -3.17 2.29
N GLY A 282 -48.25 -4.16 3.06
CA GLY A 282 -47.60 -5.36 2.52
C GLY A 282 -46.28 -5.81 3.16
N ALA A 283 -45.71 -5.11 4.14
CA ALA A 283 -44.44 -5.52 4.76
C ALA A 283 -44.62 -6.72 5.74
N GLN A 284 -44.01 -7.86 5.42
CA GLN A 284 -43.98 -9.07 6.27
C GLN A 284 -43.29 -8.80 7.63
N GLN A 285 -43.80 -9.42 8.70
CA GLN A 285 -43.22 -9.31 10.04
C GLN A 285 -41.85 -10.01 10.10
N VAL A 286 -40.80 -9.25 10.44
CA VAL A 286 -39.41 -9.75 10.51
C VAL A 286 -39.04 -10.04 11.96
N THR A 287 -39.22 -11.29 12.42
CA THR A 287 -38.99 -11.71 13.82
C THR A 287 -37.66 -12.42 14.05
N HIS A 288 -37.07 -13.06 13.05
CA HIS A 288 -35.89 -13.93 13.21
C HIS A 288 -34.66 -13.52 12.38
N GLY A 289 -34.81 -12.54 11.48
CA GLY A 289 -33.73 -11.99 10.66
C GLY A 289 -34.25 -11.41 9.34
N SER A 290 -33.57 -10.36 8.84
CA SER A 290 -33.97 -9.58 7.67
C SER A 290 -33.16 -9.89 6.40
N ALA A 291 -32.39 -10.99 6.39
CA ALA A 291 -31.57 -11.34 5.22
C ALA A 291 -32.43 -11.60 3.99
N ARG A 292 -32.02 -11.03 2.86
CA ARG A 292 -32.63 -11.22 1.54
C ARG A 292 -31.61 -10.89 0.45
N TRP A 293 -31.90 -11.32 -0.77
CA TRP A 293 -31.19 -10.86 -1.95
C TRP A 293 -31.48 -9.38 -2.22
N GLY A 294 -30.46 -8.67 -2.69
CA GLY A 294 -30.59 -7.30 -3.17
C GLY A 294 -31.39 -7.25 -4.48
N THR A 295 -32.20 -6.22 -4.63
CA THR A 295 -33.06 -6.01 -5.81
C THR A 295 -32.34 -5.24 -6.91
N VAL A 296 -32.83 -5.34 -8.15
CA VAL A 296 -32.30 -4.55 -9.29
C VAL A 296 -32.35 -3.04 -9.04
N ALA A 297 -33.39 -2.57 -8.33
CA ALA A 297 -33.50 -1.16 -7.95
C ALA A 297 -32.35 -0.73 -7.02
N GLU A 298 -31.97 -1.59 -6.07
CA GLU A 298 -30.85 -1.35 -5.16
C GLU A 298 -29.51 -1.42 -5.88
N ILE A 299 -29.32 -2.40 -6.79
CA ILE A 299 -28.13 -2.48 -7.66
C ILE A 299 -27.97 -1.16 -8.44
N ARG A 300 -29.06 -0.64 -9.01
CA ARG A 300 -29.06 0.64 -9.74
C ARG A 300 -28.76 1.82 -8.80
N GLN A 301 -29.40 1.88 -7.64
CA GLN A 301 -29.21 2.96 -6.66
C GLN A 301 -27.79 3.00 -6.11
N ALA A 302 -27.15 1.83 -5.93
CA ALA A 302 -25.75 1.70 -5.54
C ALA A 302 -24.77 2.05 -6.69
N GLY A 303 -25.27 2.26 -7.92
CA GLY A 303 -24.46 2.65 -9.07
C GLY A 303 -23.77 1.48 -9.79
N HIS A 304 -24.24 0.25 -9.57
CA HIS A 304 -23.67 -0.95 -10.20
C HIS A 304 -24.22 -1.22 -11.61
N LEU A 305 -25.34 -0.60 -11.99
CA LEU A 305 -25.82 -0.58 -13.39
C LEU A 305 -25.47 0.77 -14.02
N VAL A 306 -24.61 0.74 -15.05
CA VAL A 306 -24.09 1.93 -15.72
C VAL A 306 -24.72 2.10 -17.11
N ALA A 307 -24.56 3.29 -17.68
CA ALA A 307 -24.96 3.55 -19.06
C ALA A 307 -24.11 2.69 -20.04
N PRO A 308 -24.69 2.21 -21.15
CA PRO A 308 -23.95 1.47 -22.16
C PRO A 308 -22.77 2.26 -22.72
N GLY A 309 -21.68 1.57 -23.06
CA GLY A 309 -20.51 2.16 -23.72
C GLY A 309 -19.58 2.99 -22.81
N LYS A 310 -19.87 3.13 -21.51
CA LYS A 310 -18.96 3.73 -20.52
C LYS A 310 -18.67 2.75 -19.37
N PRO A 311 -18.04 1.60 -19.65
CA PRO A 311 -17.74 0.63 -18.59
C PRO A 311 -16.83 1.26 -17.54
N ALA A 312 -17.26 1.25 -16.29
CA ALA A 312 -16.46 1.66 -15.14
C ALA A 312 -16.31 0.45 -14.20
N GLY A 313 -15.07 0.06 -13.92
CA GLY A 313 -14.80 -1.07 -13.03
C GLY A 313 -15.03 -2.44 -13.66
N PHE A 314 -14.99 -3.45 -12.79
CA PHE A 314 -15.09 -4.87 -13.13
C PHE A 314 -16.54 -5.33 -13.27
N ALA A 315 -16.82 -6.12 -14.30
CA ALA A 315 -18.07 -6.83 -14.46
C ALA A 315 -18.05 -8.14 -13.66
N LEU A 316 -18.85 -8.24 -12.59
CA LEU A 316 -18.84 -9.39 -11.67
C LEU A 316 -19.89 -10.46 -12.00
N GLY A 317 -20.85 -10.13 -12.86
CA GLY A 317 -21.97 -10.98 -13.26
C GLY A 317 -22.99 -10.19 -14.06
N ARG A 318 -23.99 -10.87 -14.61
CA ARG A 318 -25.13 -10.29 -15.31
C ARG A 318 -26.34 -10.20 -14.37
N VAL A 319 -27.08 -9.11 -14.53
CA VAL A 319 -28.35 -8.83 -13.86
C VAL A 319 -29.44 -9.07 -14.89
N SER A 320 -30.10 -10.24 -14.82
CA SER A 320 -31.05 -10.72 -15.84
C SER A 320 -32.21 -9.75 -16.06
N ASP A 321 -32.70 -9.13 -14.98
CA ASP A 321 -33.85 -8.21 -14.99
C ASP A 321 -33.44 -6.73 -15.03
N ALA A 322 -32.23 -6.42 -15.52
CA ALA A 322 -31.78 -5.05 -15.66
C ALA A 322 -32.67 -4.26 -16.65
N PRO A 323 -33.02 -2.99 -16.35
CA PRO A 323 -33.83 -2.17 -17.25
C PRO A 323 -33.22 -2.03 -18.64
N ALA A 324 -34.08 -2.02 -19.66
CA ALA A 324 -33.67 -1.79 -21.05
C ALA A 324 -32.90 -0.46 -21.18
N GLY A 325 -31.82 -0.47 -21.97
CA GLY A 325 -30.96 0.70 -22.19
C GLY A 325 -29.87 0.92 -21.14
N LEU A 326 -29.73 0.04 -20.14
CA LEU A 326 -28.58 -0.01 -19.24
C LEU A 326 -27.65 -1.18 -19.60
N ASP A 327 -26.37 -1.08 -19.21
CA ASP A 327 -25.48 -2.24 -19.22
C ASP A 327 -25.99 -3.26 -18.19
N GLN A 328 -26.29 -4.48 -18.64
CA GLN A 328 -26.83 -5.54 -17.80
C GLN A 328 -25.76 -6.18 -16.90
N ARG A 329 -24.50 -5.78 -17.01
CA ARG A 329 -23.40 -6.31 -16.20
C ARG A 329 -23.27 -5.52 -14.90
N PHE A 330 -23.23 -6.22 -13.77
CA PHE A 330 -22.95 -5.65 -12.46
C PHE A 330 -21.52 -5.10 -12.41
N ARG A 331 -21.38 -3.77 -12.28
CA ARG A 331 -20.09 -3.08 -12.29
C ARG A 331 -19.59 -2.74 -10.89
N PHE A 332 -18.36 -3.10 -10.59
CA PHE A 332 -17.73 -2.79 -9.31
C PHE A 332 -16.36 -2.14 -9.46
N THR A 333 -16.12 -1.03 -8.76
CA THR A 333 -14.84 -0.32 -8.76
C THR A 333 -14.13 -0.49 -7.41
N GLY A 334 -13.09 -1.32 -7.38
CA GLY A 334 -12.31 -1.58 -6.17
C GLY A 334 -11.61 -2.93 -6.25
N HIS A 335 -11.17 -3.43 -5.10
CA HIS A 335 -10.57 -4.76 -5.01
C HIS A 335 -11.65 -5.84 -5.07
N VAL A 336 -11.36 -6.94 -5.75
CA VAL A 336 -12.26 -8.10 -5.87
C VAL A 336 -11.50 -9.36 -5.51
N VAL A 337 -12.14 -10.19 -4.70
CA VAL A 337 -11.70 -11.56 -4.43
C VAL A 337 -12.74 -12.49 -5.00
N THR A 338 -12.34 -13.31 -5.96
CA THR A 338 -13.20 -14.35 -6.51
C THR A 338 -12.75 -15.71 -5.99
N VAL A 339 -13.65 -16.38 -5.27
CA VAL A 339 -13.50 -17.78 -4.90
C VAL A 339 -14.13 -18.63 -5.99
N ALA A 340 -13.28 -19.39 -6.68
CA ALA A 340 -13.63 -20.14 -7.87
C ALA A 340 -12.87 -21.47 -7.88
N PRO A 341 -13.53 -22.59 -7.50
CA PRO A 341 -12.94 -23.91 -7.59
C PRO A 341 -12.49 -24.26 -9.00
N THR A 342 -11.62 -25.27 -9.14
CA THR A 342 -11.17 -25.75 -10.45
C THR A 342 -12.38 -26.17 -11.30
N GLY A 343 -12.42 -25.73 -12.56
CA GLY A 343 -13.53 -26.05 -13.47
C GLY A 343 -14.78 -25.16 -13.32
N SER A 344 -14.80 -24.22 -12.36
CA SER A 344 -15.90 -23.24 -12.19
C SER A 344 -16.05 -22.22 -13.33
N GLY A 345 -15.19 -22.28 -14.36
CA GLY A 345 -15.21 -21.37 -15.51
C GLY A 345 -14.75 -19.94 -15.18
N LYS A 346 -13.80 -19.75 -14.24
CA LYS A 346 -13.21 -18.43 -13.92
C LYS A 346 -12.73 -17.67 -15.16
N GLY A 347 -12.10 -18.37 -16.12
CA GLY A 347 -11.66 -17.78 -17.39
C GLY A 347 -12.84 -17.29 -18.23
N ILE A 348 -13.87 -18.12 -18.36
CA ILE A 348 -15.06 -17.87 -19.17
C ILE A 348 -15.94 -16.74 -18.60
N GLY A 349 -16.11 -16.69 -17.28
CA GLY A 349 -17.09 -15.81 -16.63
C GLY A 349 -16.54 -14.60 -15.90
N ALA A 350 -15.23 -14.53 -15.65
CA ALA A 350 -14.62 -13.40 -14.95
C ALA A 350 -13.44 -12.81 -15.73
N VAL A 351 -12.36 -13.58 -15.93
CA VAL A 351 -11.07 -13.04 -16.43
C VAL A 351 -11.18 -12.51 -17.86
N ILE A 352 -11.55 -13.37 -18.82
CA ILE A 352 -11.60 -13.00 -20.24
C ILE A 352 -12.66 -11.92 -20.52
N PRO A 353 -13.92 -12.02 -20.04
CA PRO A 353 -14.91 -10.96 -20.23
C PRO A 353 -14.42 -9.58 -19.81
N ASN A 354 -13.70 -9.50 -18.68
CA ASN A 354 -13.18 -8.24 -18.18
C ASN A 354 -11.98 -7.74 -18.96
N LEU A 355 -11.08 -8.62 -19.40
CA LEU A 355 -10.00 -8.21 -20.30
C LEU A 355 -10.53 -7.69 -21.64
N LEU A 356 -11.58 -8.28 -22.20
CA LEU A 356 -12.18 -7.83 -23.44
C LEU A 356 -12.82 -6.44 -23.35
N ASP A 357 -13.23 -5.99 -22.16
CA ASP A 357 -14.12 -4.83 -21.98
C ASP A 357 -13.54 -3.70 -21.11
N TYR A 358 -12.64 -4.00 -20.17
CA TYR A 358 -12.15 -3.03 -19.18
C TYR A 358 -11.29 -1.93 -19.84
N PRO A 359 -11.67 -0.64 -19.78
CA PRO A 359 -10.97 0.41 -20.53
C PRO A 359 -9.64 0.86 -19.92
N GLY A 360 -9.40 0.56 -18.64
CA GLY A 360 -8.17 0.94 -17.95
C GLY A 360 -6.99 0.03 -18.25
N SER A 361 -5.80 0.48 -17.82
CA SER A 361 -4.59 -0.33 -17.85
C SER A 361 -4.74 -1.61 -17.02
N ALA A 362 -4.05 -2.67 -17.43
CA ALA A 362 -4.11 -3.96 -16.74
C ALA A 362 -2.74 -4.65 -16.67
N LEU A 363 -2.42 -5.16 -15.49
CA LEU A 363 -1.39 -6.15 -15.26
C LEU A 363 -2.06 -7.52 -15.15
N VAL A 364 -1.65 -8.47 -15.99
CA VAL A 364 -2.27 -9.80 -16.04
C VAL A 364 -1.20 -10.85 -15.77
N LEU A 365 -1.32 -11.56 -14.65
CA LEU A 365 -0.55 -12.80 -14.47
C LEU A 365 -1.27 -13.92 -15.22
N ASP A 366 -0.64 -14.42 -16.28
CA ASP A 366 -1.23 -15.37 -17.20
C ASP A 366 -0.52 -16.73 -17.09
N VAL A 367 -1.06 -17.61 -16.24
CA VAL A 367 -0.42 -18.89 -15.92
C VAL A 367 -0.40 -19.85 -17.10
N LYS A 368 -1.37 -19.73 -18.01
CA LYS A 368 -1.49 -20.61 -19.19
C LYS A 368 -1.13 -19.92 -20.50
N GLY A 369 -1.01 -18.60 -20.52
CA GLY A 369 -0.88 -17.84 -21.77
C GLY A 369 -2.21 -17.63 -22.51
N GLU A 370 -3.32 -18.21 -22.02
CA GLU A 370 -4.63 -18.15 -22.67
C GLU A 370 -5.23 -16.74 -22.64
N ASN A 371 -4.98 -15.97 -21.58
CA ASN A 371 -5.55 -14.63 -21.46
C ASN A 371 -4.96 -13.71 -22.53
N ALA A 372 -3.65 -13.73 -22.71
CA ALA A 372 -2.98 -12.95 -23.75
C ALA A 372 -3.42 -13.40 -25.15
N ALA A 373 -3.42 -14.71 -25.42
CA ALA A 373 -3.81 -15.27 -26.72
C ALA A 373 -5.25 -14.86 -27.12
N VAL A 374 -6.20 -14.94 -26.18
CA VAL A 374 -7.62 -14.69 -26.46
C VAL A 374 -7.94 -13.19 -26.53
N THR A 375 -7.25 -12.35 -25.76
CA THR A 375 -7.71 -10.97 -25.51
C THR A 375 -6.81 -9.86 -26.03
N ALA A 376 -5.54 -10.13 -26.38
CA ALA A 376 -4.58 -9.10 -26.76
C ALA A 376 -5.04 -8.24 -27.95
N ARG A 377 -5.68 -8.82 -28.97
CA ARG A 377 -6.26 -8.06 -30.10
C ARG A 377 -7.35 -7.11 -29.62
N ALA A 378 -8.27 -7.59 -28.79
CA ALA A 378 -9.35 -6.77 -28.24
C ALA A 378 -8.81 -5.60 -27.41
N ARG A 379 -7.78 -5.84 -26.57
CA ARG A 379 -7.11 -4.77 -25.81
C ARG A 379 -6.53 -3.69 -26.71
N ARG A 380 -5.89 -4.07 -27.83
CA ARG A 380 -5.40 -3.10 -28.83
C ARG A 380 -6.54 -2.33 -29.48
N ALA A 381 -7.66 -3.01 -29.77
CA ALA A 381 -8.85 -2.37 -30.33
C ALA A 381 -9.52 -1.38 -29.36
N LEU A 382 -9.30 -1.53 -28.04
CA LEU A 382 -9.67 -0.53 -27.03
C LEU A 382 -8.72 0.68 -26.99
N GLY A 383 -7.70 0.73 -27.85
CA GLY A 383 -6.73 1.81 -27.91
C GLY A 383 -5.56 1.67 -26.92
N GLN A 384 -5.36 0.49 -26.34
CA GLN A 384 -4.29 0.27 -25.37
C GLN A 384 -3.00 -0.21 -26.03
N ALA A 385 -1.86 0.21 -25.47
CA ALA A 385 -0.59 -0.46 -25.73
C ALA A 385 -0.62 -1.86 -25.11
N VAL A 386 -0.17 -2.90 -25.83
CA VAL A 386 -0.24 -4.29 -25.37
C VAL A 386 1.14 -4.93 -25.43
N HIS A 387 1.63 -5.34 -24.27
CA HIS A 387 2.93 -5.96 -24.08
C HIS A 387 2.76 -7.34 -23.47
N VAL A 388 3.44 -8.34 -24.04
CA VAL A 388 3.39 -9.73 -23.56
C VAL A 388 4.81 -10.12 -23.16
N VAL A 389 5.07 -10.12 -21.86
CA VAL A 389 6.33 -10.62 -21.29
C VAL A 389 6.18 -12.13 -21.15
N ASP A 390 6.79 -12.88 -22.07
CA ASP A 390 6.71 -14.34 -22.14
C ASP A 390 8.12 -14.93 -22.27
N PRO A 391 8.86 -15.08 -21.16
CA PRO A 391 10.24 -15.59 -21.20
C PRO A 391 10.32 -17.03 -21.72
N PHE A 392 9.22 -17.79 -21.67
CA PHE A 392 9.20 -19.20 -22.03
C PHE A 392 8.54 -19.47 -23.39
N ALA A 393 8.21 -18.42 -24.14
CA ALA A 393 7.62 -18.49 -25.48
C ALA A 393 6.38 -19.38 -25.56
N VAL A 394 5.52 -19.35 -24.53
CA VAL A 394 4.25 -20.09 -24.49
C VAL A 394 3.34 -19.69 -25.65
N ASN A 395 3.29 -18.39 -25.95
CA ASN A 395 2.52 -17.81 -27.04
C ASN A 395 3.35 -17.56 -28.31
N GLY A 396 4.55 -18.14 -28.40
CA GLY A 396 5.49 -17.99 -29.52
C GLY A 396 6.67 -17.07 -29.23
N ASP A 397 7.55 -16.92 -30.23
CA ASP A 397 8.77 -16.11 -30.13
C ASP A 397 8.48 -14.60 -30.18
N GLY A 398 9.31 -13.79 -29.51
CA GLY A 398 9.25 -12.32 -29.58
C GLY A 398 8.58 -11.61 -28.39
N GLY A 399 8.63 -12.20 -27.19
CA GLY A 399 8.13 -11.57 -25.96
C GLY A 399 8.76 -10.20 -25.66
N ALA A 400 7.96 -9.31 -25.09
CA ALA A 400 8.43 -8.03 -24.54
C ALA A 400 9.40 -8.27 -23.36
N ALA A 401 10.31 -7.33 -23.17
CA ALA A 401 11.23 -7.29 -22.05
C ALA A 401 10.98 -6.03 -21.22
N PHE A 402 11.31 -6.07 -19.93
CA PHE A 402 11.29 -4.92 -19.03
C PHE A 402 12.53 -4.95 -18.14
N ASN A 403 13.33 -3.89 -18.14
CA ASN A 403 14.48 -3.80 -17.25
C ASN A 403 14.09 -3.01 -16.01
N VAL A 404 14.15 -3.65 -14.85
CA VAL A 404 13.80 -3.00 -13.58
C VAL A 404 14.79 -1.93 -13.16
N LEU A 405 16.01 -1.93 -13.69
CA LEU A 405 17.00 -0.93 -13.34
C LEU A 405 16.80 0.39 -14.10
N ASP A 406 16.05 0.40 -15.21
CA ASP A 406 15.78 1.61 -15.99
C ASP A 406 15.00 2.68 -15.21
N ARG A 407 14.30 2.27 -14.14
CA ARG A 407 13.60 3.21 -13.25
C ARG A 407 14.56 3.97 -12.32
N LEU A 408 15.76 3.44 -12.09
CA LEU A 408 16.70 3.99 -11.13
C LEU A 408 17.49 5.14 -11.76
N ASP A 409 16.96 6.35 -11.66
CA ASP A 409 17.72 7.56 -11.97
C ASP A 409 18.70 7.86 -10.84
N VAL A 410 19.96 7.45 -11.01
CA VAL A 410 21.02 7.56 -9.99
C VAL A 410 21.37 9.00 -9.59
N TRP A 411 20.87 10.00 -10.32
CA TRP A 411 21.02 11.42 -9.99
C TRP A 411 19.84 11.98 -9.18
N ASN A 412 18.74 11.24 -9.08
CA ASN A 412 17.57 11.58 -8.29
C ASN A 412 17.63 10.89 -6.91
N PRO A 413 17.51 11.62 -5.78
CA PRO A 413 17.47 11.03 -4.43
C PRO A 413 16.44 9.89 -4.25
N ASP A 414 15.37 9.88 -5.04
CA ASP A 414 14.35 8.83 -5.01
C ASP A 414 14.93 7.45 -5.34
N CYS A 415 16.03 7.37 -6.11
CA CYS A 415 16.69 6.11 -6.46
C CYS A 415 17.10 5.28 -5.24
N VAL A 416 17.36 5.93 -4.10
CA VAL A 416 17.68 5.25 -2.83
C VAL A 416 16.47 4.47 -2.34
N SER A 417 15.29 5.10 -2.34
CA SER A 417 14.05 4.45 -1.92
C SER A 417 13.58 3.39 -2.92
N GLU A 418 13.71 3.66 -4.23
CA GLU A 418 13.30 2.73 -5.28
C GLU A 418 14.18 1.47 -5.31
N SER A 419 15.50 1.63 -5.22
CA SER A 419 16.43 0.50 -5.16
C SER A 419 16.21 -0.37 -3.91
N ALA A 420 15.83 0.24 -2.77
CA ALA A 420 15.46 -0.50 -1.56
C ALA A 420 14.20 -1.35 -1.76
N ILE A 421 13.18 -0.82 -2.46
CA ILE A 421 11.96 -1.56 -2.81
C ILE A 421 12.30 -2.76 -3.71
N LEU A 422 13.17 -2.57 -4.71
CA LEU A 422 13.62 -3.68 -5.57
C LEU A 422 14.41 -4.72 -4.78
N ALA A 423 15.29 -4.31 -3.86
CA ALA A 423 16.08 -5.21 -3.04
C ALA A 423 15.19 -6.05 -2.11
N ASP A 424 14.20 -5.43 -1.47
CA ASP A 424 13.21 -6.11 -0.63
C ASP A 424 12.33 -7.08 -1.44
N ALA A 425 12.01 -6.75 -2.69
CA ALA A 425 11.27 -7.64 -3.58
C ALA A 425 12.07 -8.91 -3.96
N LEU A 426 13.40 -8.80 -4.05
CA LEU A 426 14.31 -9.92 -4.38
C LEU A 426 14.58 -10.83 -3.17
N VAL A 427 14.85 -10.25 -1.99
CA VAL A 427 15.26 -11.02 -0.81
C VAL A 427 14.04 -11.42 0.01
N ILE A 428 13.61 -12.66 -0.15
CA ILE A 428 12.51 -13.22 0.64
C ILE A 428 13.06 -13.65 2.01
N SER A 429 12.62 -12.97 3.07
CA SER A 429 12.98 -13.31 4.46
C SER A 429 12.21 -14.56 4.92
N GLU A 430 12.77 -15.73 4.65
CA GLU A 430 12.26 -17.02 5.16
C GLU A 430 12.94 -17.43 6.48
N SER A 431 13.97 -16.69 6.89
CA SER A 431 14.86 -17.05 7.98
C SER A 431 14.34 -16.57 9.34
N LYS A 432 14.56 -17.36 10.40
CA LYS A 432 14.37 -16.96 11.81
C LYS A 432 15.71 -16.79 12.50
N GLY A 433 15.78 -15.95 13.53
CA GLY A 433 17.02 -15.71 14.29
C GLY A 433 18.09 -15.03 13.44
N ASP A 434 19.35 -15.49 13.52
CA ASP A 434 20.50 -14.90 12.84
C ASP A 434 20.36 -14.79 11.32
N GLY A 435 19.54 -15.64 10.70
CA GLY A 435 19.28 -15.55 9.26
C GLY A 435 18.60 -14.25 8.83
N VAL A 436 17.85 -13.59 9.73
CA VAL A 436 17.25 -12.27 9.46
C VAL A 436 18.34 -11.21 9.25
N HIS A 437 19.40 -11.26 10.04
CA HIS A 437 20.53 -10.34 9.89
C HIS A 437 21.22 -10.50 8.53
N PHE A 438 21.38 -11.74 8.07
CA PHE A 438 21.97 -12.02 6.76
C PHE A 438 21.05 -11.62 5.60
N ASP A 439 19.74 -11.78 5.74
CA ASP A 439 18.76 -11.32 4.76
C ASP A 439 18.82 -9.78 4.63
N GLU A 440 18.85 -9.03 5.74
CA GLU A 440 18.96 -7.57 5.72
C GLU A 440 20.30 -7.08 5.17
N SER A 441 21.41 -7.74 5.54
CA SER A 441 22.73 -7.42 4.99
C SER A 441 22.81 -7.69 3.48
N ALA A 442 22.19 -8.78 3.01
CA ALA A 442 22.11 -9.10 1.60
C ALA A 442 21.25 -8.10 0.82
N LYS A 443 20.13 -7.62 1.41
CA LYS A 443 19.32 -6.53 0.82
C LYS A 443 20.14 -5.26 0.63
N ASN A 444 20.84 -4.82 1.67
CA ASN A 444 21.68 -3.62 1.61
C ASN A 444 22.79 -3.75 0.55
N PHE A 445 23.41 -4.93 0.46
CA PHE A 445 24.43 -5.17 -0.57
C PHE A 445 23.84 -5.19 -1.98
N LEU A 446 22.73 -5.91 -2.21
CA LEU A 446 22.05 -5.94 -3.50
C LEU A 446 21.54 -4.56 -3.92
N GLN A 447 21.08 -3.73 -2.97
CA GLN A 447 20.71 -2.34 -3.22
C GLN A 447 21.89 -1.54 -3.77
N GLY A 448 23.03 -1.56 -3.07
CA GLY A 448 24.24 -0.88 -3.52
C GLY A 448 24.74 -1.38 -4.87
N LEU A 449 24.70 -2.70 -5.09
CA LEU A 449 25.12 -3.31 -6.35
C LEU A 449 24.16 -2.96 -7.51
N MET A 450 22.85 -2.92 -7.29
CA MET A 450 21.88 -2.47 -8.31
C MET A 450 22.14 -1.02 -8.72
N LEU A 451 22.40 -0.13 -7.77
CA LEU A 451 22.72 1.26 -8.04
C LEU A 451 24.08 1.41 -8.75
N HIS A 452 25.08 0.62 -8.38
CA HIS A 452 26.35 0.57 -9.11
C HIS A 452 26.14 0.15 -10.57
N VAL A 453 25.37 -0.93 -10.80
CA VAL A 453 25.07 -1.42 -12.14
C VAL A 453 24.26 -0.40 -12.95
N ALA A 454 23.29 0.28 -12.33
CA ALA A 454 22.51 1.34 -12.97
C ALA A 454 23.37 2.58 -13.33
N ALA A 455 24.49 2.80 -12.61
CA ALA A 455 25.42 3.91 -12.84
C ALA A 455 26.53 3.60 -13.86
N LEU A 456 26.65 2.35 -14.36
CA LEU A 456 27.72 1.98 -15.31
C LEU A 456 27.67 2.82 -16.58
N ASP A 457 28.82 3.23 -17.13
CA ASP A 457 28.85 3.97 -18.40
C ASP A 457 28.26 3.17 -19.58
N ASP A 458 28.46 1.85 -19.58
CA ASP A 458 27.91 0.95 -20.59
C ASP A 458 26.41 0.67 -20.32
N VAL A 459 25.57 1.37 -21.08
CA VAL A 459 24.10 1.31 -20.96
C VAL A 459 23.56 -0.11 -21.19
N GLU A 460 24.16 -0.90 -22.08
CA GLU A 460 23.69 -2.25 -22.40
C GLU A 460 23.91 -3.22 -21.22
N ARG A 461 24.79 -2.88 -20.30
CA ARG A 461 25.08 -3.66 -19.09
C ARG A 461 24.29 -3.21 -17.87
N ARG A 462 23.45 -2.18 -17.96
CA ARG A 462 22.65 -1.65 -16.84
C ARG A 462 21.44 -2.53 -16.51
N ASN A 463 21.62 -3.84 -16.33
CA ASN A 463 20.53 -4.78 -16.08
C ASN A 463 20.86 -5.82 -14.99
N LEU A 464 19.85 -6.54 -14.51
CA LEU A 464 20.05 -7.54 -13.46
C LEU A 464 20.92 -8.74 -13.89
N GLY A 465 21.06 -9.00 -15.19
CA GLY A 465 21.99 -9.99 -15.71
C GLY A 465 23.44 -9.63 -15.38
N GLU A 466 23.83 -8.37 -15.55
CA GLU A 466 25.15 -7.87 -15.17
C GLU A 466 25.35 -7.94 -13.65
N LEU A 467 24.35 -7.55 -12.86
CA LEU A 467 24.40 -7.72 -11.40
C LEU A 467 24.70 -9.17 -11.02
N ARG A 468 24.03 -10.13 -11.67
CA ARG A 468 24.25 -11.56 -11.42
C ARG A 468 25.65 -12.00 -11.81
N ARG A 469 26.16 -11.52 -12.96
CA ARG A 469 27.52 -11.77 -13.44
C ARG A 469 28.56 -11.29 -12.42
N LEU A 470 28.45 -10.05 -11.94
CA LEU A 470 29.36 -9.48 -10.93
C LEU A 470 29.30 -10.23 -9.60
N LEU A 471 28.10 -10.60 -9.14
CA LEU A 471 27.91 -11.33 -7.89
C LEU A 471 28.51 -12.74 -7.90
N THR A 472 28.63 -13.34 -9.10
CA THR A 472 29.15 -14.70 -9.33
C THR A 472 30.55 -14.72 -9.94
N ALA A 473 31.18 -13.54 -10.10
CA ALA A 473 32.52 -13.40 -10.64
C ALA A 473 33.58 -14.09 -9.77
N GLY A 474 34.75 -14.34 -10.38
CA GLY A 474 35.92 -14.82 -9.66
C GLY A 474 36.37 -13.83 -8.59
N GLU A 475 37.06 -14.32 -7.55
CA GLU A 475 37.40 -13.54 -6.37
C GLU A 475 38.13 -12.22 -6.70
N ALA A 476 39.11 -12.26 -7.61
CA ALA A 476 39.83 -11.07 -8.05
C ALA A 476 38.90 -10.01 -8.67
N GLU A 477 38.09 -10.40 -9.66
CA GLU A 477 37.14 -9.48 -10.31
C GLU A 477 36.09 -8.94 -9.33
N PHE A 478 35.63 -9.79 -8.40
CA PHE A 478 34.66 -9.39 -7.39
C PHE A 478 35.24 -8.32 -6.44
N PHE A 479 36.47 -8.50 -5.96
CA PHE A 479 37.13 -7.50 -5.11
C PHE A 479 37.50 -6.23 -5.88
N ASP A 480 37.88 -6.34 -7.15
CA ASP A 480 38.10 -5.16 -8.01
C ASP A 480 36.80 -4.35 -8.14
N MET A 481 35.66 -5.01 -8.38
CA MET A 481 34.35 -4.37 -8.42
C MET A 481 33.99 -3.69 -7.08
N LEU A 482 34.23 -4.35 -5.94
CA LEU A 482 34.02 -3.72 -4.62
C LEU A 482 34.92 -2.50 -4.42
N GLY A 483 36.16 -2.57 -4.90
CA GLY A 483 37.09 -1.44 -4.91
C GLY A 483 36.57 -0.27 -5.73
N MET A 484 36.04 -0.53 -6.93
CA MET A 484 35.41 0.50 -7.78
C MET A 484 34.19 1.11 -7.10
N MET A 485 33.30 0.28 -6.54
CA MET A 485 32.14 0.76 -5.78
C MET A 485 32.55 1.63 -4.60
N ALA A 486 33.58 1.24 -3.84
CA ALA A 486 34.07 1.97 -2.67
C ALA A 486 34.77 3.29 -3.03
N ALA A 487 35.43 3.36 -4.19
CA ALA A 487 36.12 4.56 -4.65
C ALA A 487 35.17 5.65 -5.17
N ASP A 488 34.00 5.27 -5.68
CA ASP A 488 33.00 6.22 -6.16
C ASP A 488 32.01 6.62 -5.05
N GLU A 489 32.39 7.63 -4.27
CA GLU A 489 31.55 8.20 -3.21
C GLU A 489 30.38 9.04 -3.75
N THR A 490 30.35 9.31 -5.05
CA THR A 490 29.36 10.21 -5.67
C THR A 490 28.21 9.47 -6.34
N ALA A 491 28.45 8.28 -6.89
CA ALA A 491 27.41 7.47 -7.52
C ALA A 491 26.25 7.19 -6.56
N ALA A 492 25.03 7.52 -7.01
CA ALA A 492 23.79 7.31 -6.26
C ALA A 492 23.91 7.71 -4.77
N PHE A 493 24.45 8.90 -4.51
CA PHE A 493 24.60 9.48 -3.16
C PHE A 493 25.49 8.62 -2.24
N GLY A 494 26.48 7.91 -2.81
CA GLY A 494 27.46 7.10 -2.11
C GLY A 494 26.89 5.79 -1.52
N ILE A 495 25.69 5.38 -1.91
CA ILE A 495 25.10 4.11 -1.45
C ILE A 495 25.95 2.90 -1.90
N PRO A 496 26.41 2.82 -3.18
CA PRO A 496 27.33 1.75 -3.61
C PRO A 496 28.59 1.68 -2.74
N ALA A 497 29.24 2.83 -2.50
CA ALA A 497 30.45 2.89 -1.69
C ALA A 497 30.23 2.40 -0.26
N ARG A 498 29.13 2.80 0.38
CA ARG A 498 28.76 2.31 1.72
C ARG A 498 28.51 0.81 1.73
N ALA A 499 27.76 0.28 0.76
CA ALA A 499 27.49 -1.15 0.66
C ALA A 499 28.78 -1.97 0.48
N ALA A 500 29.69 -1.52 -0.37
CA ALA A 500 30.98 -2.18 -0.59
C ALA A 500 31.87 -2.13 0.65
N ASN A 501 32.01 -0.95 1.29
CA ASN A 501 32.80 -0.78 2.50
C ASN A 501 32.27 -1.63 3.66
N THR A 502 30.94 -1.69 3.84
CA THR A 502 30.30 -2.55 4.84
C THR A 502 30.61 -4.02 4.58
N LEU A 503 30.48 -4.50 3.33
CA LEU A 503 30.77 -5.88 3.00
C LEU A 503 32.27 -6.22 3.17
N MET A 504 33.17 -5.34 2.77
CA MET A 504 34.63 -5.53 2.93
C MET A 504 35.07 -5.51 4.41
N GLY A 505 34.37 -4.76 5.26
CA GLY A 505 34.64 -4.71 6.70
C GLY A 505 34.16 -5.94 7.48
N MET A 506 33.36 -6.82 6.88
CA MET A 506 32.88 -8.04 7.53
C MET A 506 33.98 -9.10 7.63
N ALA A 507 33.95 -9.88 8.72
CA ALA A 507 34.76 -11.08 8.84
C ALA A 507 34.41 -12.10 7.73
N ASP A 508 35.38 -12.89 7.26
CA ASP A 508 35.22 -13.77 6.09
C ASP A 508 34.00 -14.69 6.15
N LYS A 509 33.73 -15.26 7.33
CA LYS A 509 32.57 -16.15 7.54
C LYS A 509 31.24 -15.40 7.39
N GLU A 510 31.16 -14.19 7.92
CA GLU A 510 29.96 -13.35 7.85
C GLU A 510 29.75 -12.84 6.41
N ARG A 511 30.82 -12.33 5.78
CA ARG A 511 30.82 -11.94 4.37
C ARG A 511 30.36 -13.09 3.47
N GLY A 512 30.87 -14.29 3.71
CA GLY A 512 30.46 -15.51 3.00
C GLY A 512 28.96 -15.82 3.17
N SER A 513 28.40 -15.67 4.37
CA SER A 513 26.96 -15.86 4.63
C SER A 513 26.11 -14.85 3.88
N VAL A 514 26.49 -13.56 3.90
CA VAL A 514 25.77 -12.50 3.18
C VAL A 514 25.79 -12.74 1.67
N LEU A 515 26.95 -13.09 1.11
CA LEU A 515 27.08 -13.39 -0.31
C LEU A 515 26.31 -14.65 -0.72
N SER A 516 26.31 -15.69 0.11
CA SER A 516 25.50 -16.89 -0.11
C SER A 516 24.00 -16.55 -0.19
N THR A 517 23.51 -15.71 0.73
CA THR A 517 22.12 -15.24 0.73
C THR A 517 21.79 -14.41 -0.50
N ALA A 518 22.66 -13.47 -0.91
CA ALA A 518 22.48 -12.67 -2.11
C ALA A 518 22.47 -13.54 -3.38
N ARG A 519 23.39 -14.50 -3.50
CA ARG A 519 23.48 -15.43 -4.63
C ARG A 519 22.26 -16.33 -4.72
N ARG A 520 21.76 -16.83 -3.60
CA ARG A 520 20.54 -17.66 -3.55
C ARG A 520 19.32 -16.90 -4.06
N ASN A 521 19.14 -15.65 -3.62
CA ASN A 521 17.94 -14.87 -4.00
C ASN A 521 17.99 -14.33 -5.44
N THR A 522 19.17 -14.30 -6.06
CA THR A 522 19.37 -13.90 -7.47
C THR A 522 19.57 -15.08 -8.43
N ALA A 523 19.51 -16.33 -7.95
CA ALA A 523 19.81 -17.52 -8.76
C ALA A 523 18.87 -17.75 -9.95
N PHE A 524 17.65 -17.22 -9.90
CA PHE A 524 16.70 -17.32 -11.03
C PHE A 524 17.19 -16.60 -12.30
N LEU A 525 18.14 -15.66 -12.16
CA LEU A 525 18.78 -14.96 -13.28
C LEU A 525 19.78 -15.84 -14.05
N ASP A 526 20.12 -17.03 -13.51
CA ASP A 526 20.93 -18.01 -14.25
C ASP A 526 20.15 -18.64 -15.42
N ASP A 527 18.81 -18.49 -15.45
CA ASP A 527 18.03 -18.84 -16.64
C ASP A 527 18.17 -17.72 -17.69
N PRO A 528 18.84 -17.99 -18.84
CA PRO A 528 19.11 -16.96 -19.84
C PRO A 528 17.83 -16.34 -20.41
N ARG A 529 16.70 -17.06 -20.35
CA ARG A 529 15.40 -16.54 -20.80
C ARG A 529 14.87 -15.46 -19.87
N ILE A 530 14.99 -15.65 -18.56
CA ILE A 530 14.57 -14.65 -17.57
C ILE A 530 15.52 -13.45 -17.61
N ALA A 531 16.83 -13.70 -17.70
CA ALA A 531 17.82 -12.62 -17.87
C ALA A 531 17.52 -11.79 -19.13
N ALA A 532 17.20 -12.42 -20.27
CA ALA A 532 16.82 -11.72 -21.50
C ALA A 532 15.50 -10.94 -21.39
N ALA A 533 14.53 -11.42 -20.59
CA ALA A 533 13.30 -10.70 -20.31
C ALA A 533 13.52 -9.46 -19.43
N LEU A 534 14.63 -9.42 -18.68
CA LEU A 534 15.04 -8.33 -17.79
C LEU A 534 16.16 -7.44 -18.34
N SER A 535 16.67 -7.73 -19.54
CA SER A 535 17.89 -7.08 -20.05
C SER A 535 17.67 -5.68 -20.62
N ARG A 536 16.44 -5.37 -21.04
CA ARG A 536 16.06 -4.09 -21.65
C ARG A 536 14.58 -3.80 -21.40
N SER A 537 14.17 -2.55 -21.58
CA SER A 537 12.75 -2.18 -21.58
C SER A 537 12.18 -2.01 -22.99
N GLY A 538 11.16 -2.79 -23.32
CA GLY A 538 10.35 -2.60 -24.53
C GLY A 538 9.14 -1.67 -24.33
N PHE A 539 8.93 -1.22 -23.09
CA PHE A 539 7.85 -0.32 -22.68
C PHE A 539 8.21 0.31 -21.33
N ASP A 540 7.65 1.48 -21.02
CA ASP A 540 7.86 2.16 -19.75
C ASP A 540 6.70 1.91 -18.77
N LEU A 541 6.98 1.20 -17.69
CA LEU A 541 6.02 0.94 -16.61
C LEU A 541 5.62 2.21 -15.84
N SER A 542 6.45 3.25 -15.85
CA SER A 542 6.15 4.53 -15.18
C SER A 542 4.91 5.21 -15.80
N GLU A 543 4.65 4.95 -17.08
CA GLU A 543 3.52 5.50 -17.81
C GLU A 543 2.20 4.76 -17.58
N ILE A 544 2.16 3.66 -16.81
CA ILE A 544 0.97 2.79 -16.69
C ILE A 544 -0.31 3.51 -16.24
N LYS A 545 -0.17 4.66 -15.56
CA LYS A 545 -1.30 5.54 -15.15
C LYS A 545 -1.64 6.63 -16.16
N ALA A 546 -0.69 7.04 -17.00
CA ALA A 546 -0.85 8.11 -17.98
C ALA A 546 -1.28 7.56 -19.35
N THR A 547 -0.65 6.46 -19.77
CA THR A 547 -0.87 5.77 -21.04
C THR A 547 -1.60 4.46 -20.77
N ALA A 548 -2.79 4.28 -21.35
CA ALA A 548 -3.56 3.05 -21.18
C ALA A 548 -2.81 1.86 -21.80
N MET A 549 -2.41 0.91 -20.96
CA MET A 549 -1.60 -0.24 -21.39
C MET A 549 -1.99 -1.53 -20.70
N THR A 550 -1.83 -2.66 -21.39
CA THR A 550 -1.96 -3.99 -20.82
C THR A 550 -0.65 -4.73 -20.91
N VAL A 551 -0.15 -5.19 -19.76
CA VAL A 551 1.04 -6.00 -19.66
C VAL A 551 0.65 -7.39 -19.19
N TYR A 552 0.78 -8.37 -20.07
CA TYR A 552 0.63 -9.78 -19.74
C TYR A 552 1.98 -10.33 -19.31
N LEU A 553 2.03 -10.96 -18.14
CA LEU A 553 3.16 -11.77 -17.71
C LEU A 553 2.79 -13.24 -17.82
N VAL A 554 3.31 -13.89 -18.86
CA VAL A 554 3.04 -15.30 -19.13
C VAL A 554 4.04 -16.15 -18.35
N MET A 555 3.53 -16.98 -17.45
CA MET A 555 4.36 -17.80 -16.56
C MET A 555 3.69 -19.16 -16.34
N PRO A 556 4.12 -20.22 -17.06
CA PRO A 556 3.59 -21.57 -16.87
C PRO A 556 3.59 -22.01 -15.40
N ALA A 557 2.57 -22.74 -14.97
CA ALA A 557 2.41 -23.16 -13.57
C ALA A 557 3.66 -23.85 -12.98
N ASN A 558 4.34 -24.71 -13.76
CA ASN A 558 5.57 -25.39 -13.34
C ASN A 558 6.80 -24.46 -13.27
N ARG A 559 6.70 -23.23 -13.76
CA ARG A 559 7.75 -22.20 -13.72
C ARG A 559 7.54 -21.18 -12.60
N ILE A 560 6.33 -21.06 -12.05
CA ILE A 560 5.99 -20.06 -11.01
C ILE A 560 6.87 -20.23 -9.76
N GLY A 561 6.94 -21.44 -9.19
CA GLY A 561 7.69 -21.70 -7.95
C GLY A 561 9.17 -21.31 -8.05
N PRO A 562 9.94 -21.87 -9.01
CA PRO A 562 11.35 -21.52 -9.21
C PRO A 562 11.59 -20.03 -9.53
N ASN A 563 10.63 -19.36 -10.17
CA ASN A 563 10.73 -17.96 -10.59
C ASN A 563 9.93 -16.98 -9.72
N ALA A 564 9.59 -17.37 -8.48
CA ALA A 564 8.78 -16.53 -7.60
C ALA A 564 9.42 -15.14 -7.37
N ARG A 565 10.76 -15.05 -7.30
CA ARG A 565 11.48 -13.77 -7.17
C ARG A 565 11.28 -12.86 -8.38
N PHE A 566 11.29 -13.41 -9.60
CA PHE A 566 10.99 -12.65 -10.81
C PHE A 566 9.56 -12.10 -10.81
N LEU A 567 8.57 -12.93 -10.44
CA LEU A 567 7.17 -12.49 -10.32
C LEU A 567 7.00 -11.37 -9.29
N ARG A 568 7.63 -11.54 -8.12
CA ARG A 568 7.61 -10.54 -7.05
C ARG A 568 8.24 -9.23 -7.47
N LEU A 569 9.40 -9.31 -8.12
CA LEU A 569 10.10 -8.15 -8.66
C LEU A 569 9.23 -7.38 -9.66
N PHE A 570 8.58 -8.08 -10.60
CA PHE A 570 7.69 -7.47 -11.59
C PHE A 570 6.49 -6.78 -10.93
N ILE A 571 5.75 -7.49 -10.09
CA ILE A 571 4.56 -6.95 -9.39
C ILE A 571 4.96 -5.74 -8.52
N SER A 572 6.05 -5.85 -7.76
CA SER A 572 6.56 -4.75 -6.95
C SER A 572 6.97 -3.55 -7.78
N SER A 573 7.57 -3.76 -8.96
CA SER A 573 7.95 -2.68 -9.88
C SER A 573 6.72 -1.91 -10.39
N VAL A 574 5.64 -2.62 -10.72
CA VAL A 574 4.39 -2.01 -11.19
C VAL A 574 3.69 -1.26 -10.05
N ILE A 575 3.62 -1.85 -8.85
CA ILE A 575 3.08 -1.17 -7.66
C ILE A 575 3.88 0.10 -7.38
N ALA A 576 5.21 0.01 -7.39
CA ALA A 576 6.09 1.15 -7.15
C ALA A 576 5.88 2.27 -8.19
N ALA A 577 5.75 1.93 -9.48
CA ALA A 577 5.44 2.89 -10.54
C ALA A 577 4.08 3.59 -10.33
N ILE A 578 3.08 2.86 -9.83
CA ILE A 578 1.76 3.43 -9.50
C ILE A 578 1.84 4.39 -8.32
N THR A 579 2.63 4.05 -7.30
CA THR A 579 2.76 4.85 -6.07
C THR A 579 3.63 6.08 -6.23
N SER A 580 4.64 6.06 -7.10
CA SER A 580 5.51 7.22 -7.35
C SER A 580 4.86 8.28 -8.24
N SER A 581 3.85 7.89 -9.03
CA SER A 581 3.15 8.80 -9.94
C SER A 581 1.97 9.53 -9.28
N ASN A 582 1.96 10.86 -9.41
CA ASN A 582 0.86 11.73 -8.97
C ASN A 582 -0.32 11.80 -9.95
N VAL A 583 -0.23 11.16 -11.12
CA VAL A 583 -1.31 11.12 -12.11
C VAL A 583 -2.53 10.42 -11.51
N GLN A 584 -3.74 10.90 -11.79
CA GLN A 584 -4.96 10.17 -11.45
C GLN A 584 -5.49 9.51 -12.73
N PRO A 585 -5.41 8.18 -12.85
CA PRO A 585 -5.81 7.51 -14.07
C PRO A 585 -7.34 7.55 -14.18
N ALA A 586 -7.85 7.69 -15.41
CA ALA A 586 -9.30 7.71 -15.67
C ALA A 586 -9.99 6.43 -15.17
N HIS A 587 -9.29 5.31 -15.23
CA HIS A 587 -9.69 4.02 -14.70
C HIS A 587 -8.56 3.44 -13.86
N ARG A 588 -8.90 2.69 -12.81
CA ARG A 588 -7.88 2.09 -11.94
C ARG A 588 -6.99 1.13 -12.73
N VAL A 589 -5.71 1.06 -12.41
CA VAL A 589 -4.83 0.02 -12.97
C VAL A 589 -5.26 -1.32 -12.36
N ALA A 590 -5.75 -2.22 -13.21
CA ALA A 590 -6.26 -3.52 -12.79
C ALA A 590 -5.11 -4.52 -12.63
N PHE A 591 -5.08 -5.25 -11.52
CA PHE A 591 -4.17 -6.39 -11.33
C PHE A 591 -5.00 -7.66 -11.37
N LEU A 592 -5.02 -8.35 -12.50
CA LEU A 592 -5.67 -9.65 -12.65
C LEU A 592 -4.64 -10.72 -12.33
N LEU A 593 -4.67 -11.19 -11.08
CA LEU A 593 -3.72 -12.18 -10.57
C LEU A 593 -4.41 -13.54 -10.58
N ASP A 594 -4.33 -14.22 -11.73
CA ASP A 594 -4.78 -15.60 -11.82
C ASP A 594 -3.91 -16.50 -10.94
N GLU A 595 -4.55 -17.46 -10.27
CA GLU A 595 -3.88 -18.41 -9.38
C GLU A 595 -3.04 -17.75 -8.27
N PHE A 596 -3.62 -16.72 -7.64
CA PHE A 596 -2.96 -15.85 -6.66
C PHE A 596 -2.23 -16.60 -5.54
N GLY A 597 -2.75 -17.75 -5.10
CA GLY A 597 -2.12 -18.55 -4.05
C GLY A 597 -0.72 -19.08 -4.41
N GLN A 598 -0.39 -19.24 -5.70
CA GLN A 598 0.94 -19.70 -6.13
C GLN A 598 2.02 -18.62 -6.00
N LEU A 599 1.65 -17.34 -5.90
CA LEU A 599 2.61 -16.25 -5.69
C LEU A 599 3.23 -16.25 -4.28
N GLY A 600 2.60 -16.96 -3.34
CA GLY A 600 2.98 -16.95 -1.93
C GLY A 600 2.71 -15.60 -1.25
N TYR A 601 3.19 -15.47 -0.01
CA TYR A 601 2.99 -14.24 0.77
C TYR A 601 3.77 -13.09 0.17
N MET A 602 3.12 -11.99 -0.18
CA MET A 602 3.77 -10.75 -0.61
C MET A 602 3.30 -9.58 0.26
N LYS A 603 4.18 -9.09 1.13
CA LYS A 603 3.89 -7.97 2.03
C LYS A 603 3.40 -6.75 1.25
N GLN A 604 4.00 -6.47 0.10
CA GLN A 604 3.64 -5.35 -0.78
C GLN A 604 2.17 -5.42 -1.22
N ILE A 605 1.64 -6.61 -1.51
CA ILE A 605 0.24 -6.79 -1.88
C ILE A 605 -0.69 -6.62 -0.66
N GLU A 606 -0.31 -7.19 0.49
CA GLU A 606 -1.06 -7.04 1.75
C GLU A 606 -1.20 -5.56 2.16
N ASP A 607 -0.10 -4.81 2.09
CA ASP A 607 -0.07 -3.37 2.38
C ASP A 607 -0.85 -2.58 1.31
N ALA A 608 -0.71 -2.94 0.03
CA ALA A 608 -1.36 -2.26 -1.09
C ALA A 608 -2.89 -2.32 -1.03
N VAL A 609 -3.47 -3.46 -0.64
CA VAL A 609 -4.94 -3.60 -0.53
C VAL A 609 -5.53 -2.67 0.53
N SER A 610 -4.77 -2.37 1.58
CA SER A 610 -5.25 -1.50 2.67
C SER A 610 -4.98 -0.02 2.40
N LEU A 611 -3.80 0.30 1.85
CA LEU A 611 -3.29 1.67 1.80
C LEU A 611 -3.40 2.30 0.41
N LEU A 612 -3.37 1.50 -0.65
CA LEU A 612 -3.16 2.00 -2.02
C LEU A 612 -4.43 2.06 -2.87
N ARG A 613 -5.61 1.81 -2.28
CA ARG A 613 -6.91 1.96 -2.96
C ARG A 613 -7.10 3.37 -3.55
N GLY A 614 -6.54 4.40 -2.91
CA GLY A 614 -6.61 5.80 -3.35
C GLY A 614 -5.60 6.19 -4.44
N TYR A 615 -4.60 5.35 -4.71
CA TYR A 615 -3.54 5.62 -5.70
C TYR A 615 -3.92 5.23 -7.13
N GLY A 616 -5.16 4.75 -7.32
CA GLY A 616 -5.69 4.38 -8.62
C GLY A 616 -5.40 2.94 -9.02
N LEU A 617 -5.24 1.99 -8.08
CA LEU A 617 -5.11 0.56 -8.39
C LEU A 617 -6.32 -0.27 -7.93
N ALA A 618 -6.51 -1.42 -8.57
CA ALA A 618 -7.53 -2.40 -8.24
C ALA A 618 -7.04 -3.83 -8.45
N PHE A 619 -6.77 -4.56 -7.36
CA PHE A 619 -6.58 -6.01 -7.41
C PHE A 619 -7.88 -6.76 -7.72
N TRP A 620 -7.78 -7.75 -8.61
CA TRP A 620 -8.72 -8.84 -8.74
C TRP A 620 -7.95 -10.15 -8.60
N VAL A 621 -8.13 -10.80 -7.46
CA VAL A 621 -7.45 -12.05 -7.13
C VAL A 621 -8.42 -13.23 -7.25
N PHE A 622 -7.89 -14.34 -7.76
CA PHE A 622 -8.63 -15.59 -7.91
C PHE A 622 -8.02 -16.65 -7.00
N ILE A 623 -8.85 -17.24 -6.15
CA ILE A 623 -8.48 -18.30 -5.21
C ILE A 623 -9.47 -19.46 -5.34
N GLN A 624 -9.02 -20.67 -5.03
CA GLN A 624 -9.89 -21.85 -5.12
C GLN A 624 -10.83 -21.96 -3.93
N ASP A 625 -10.31 -21.67 -2.74
CA ASP A 625 -11.02 -21.67 -1.47
C ASP A 625 -10.43 -20.62 -0.52
N LEU A 626 -11.14 -20.33 0.58
CA LEU A 626 -10.67 -19.36 1.57
C LEU A 626 -9.46 -19.88 2.38
N SER A 627 -9.28 -21.19 2.47
CA SER A 627 -8.15 -21.81 3.17
C SER A 627 -6.81 -21.45 2.50
N GLN A 628 -6.79 -21.35 1.17
CA GLN A 628 -5.62 -20.96 0.39
C GLN A 628 -5.16 -19.56 0.79
N LEU A 629 -6.10 -18.60 0.88
CA LEU A 629 -5.78 -17.24 1.30
C LEU A 629 -5.34 -17.18 2.77
N ASN A 630 -6.00 -17.92 3.65
CA ASN A 630 -5.66 -18.00 5.08
C ASN A 630 -4.24 -18.56 5.31
N LYS A 631 -3.84 -19.58 4.55
CA LYS A 631 -2.48 -20.18 4.64
C LYS A 631 -1.39 -19.20 4.20
N THR A 632 -1.67 -18.37 3.20
CA THR A 632 -0.66 -17.50 2.59
C THR A 632 -0.57 -16.12 3.24
N TYR A 633 -1.70 -15.53 3.67
CA TYR A 633 -1.74 -14.16 4.18
C TYR A 633 -2.19 -14.12 5.65
N PRO A 634 -1.33 -13.69 6.58
CA PRO A 634 -1.68 -13.57 8.00
C PRO A 634 -2.88 -12.65 8.26
N LYS A 635 -3.04 -11.58 7.46
CA LYS A 635 -4.18 -10.63 7.57
C LYS A 635 -5.23 -10.84 6.48
N TRP A 636 -5.45 -12.07 6.02
CA TRP A 636 -6.40 -12.39 4.95
C TRP A 636 -7.82 -11.83 5.19
N GLN A 637 -8.30 -11.74 6.44
CA GLN A 637 -9.62 -11.17 6.73
C GLN A 637 -9.67 -9.68 6.37
N THR A 638 -8.56 -8.95 6.56
CA THR A 638 -8.45 -7.53 6.15
C THR A 638 -8.50 -7.41 4.63
N PHE A 639 -7.87 -8.35 3.93
CA PHE A 639 -7.92 -8.44 2.46
C PHE A 639 -9.38 -8.61 1.97
N LEU A 640 -10.12 -9.54 2.60
CA LEU A 640 -11.53 -9.78 2.33
C LEU A 640 -12.43 -8.60 2.72
N ALA A 641 -12.14 -7.90 3.82
CA ALA A 641 -12.93 -6.77 4.29
C ALA A 641 -12.83 -5.54 3.37
N ASN A 642 -11.72 -5.40 2.65
CA ASN A 642 -11.46 -4.30 1.72
C ASN A 642 -11.82 -4.62 0.25
N SER A 643 -12.36 -5.81 0.00
CA SER A 643 -12.70 -6.29 -1.34
C SER A 643 -14.17 -6.66 -1.45
N ALA A 644 -14.75 -6.46 -2.64
CA ALA A 644 -15.96 -7.20 -3.02
C ALA A 644 -15.61 -8.68 -3.12
N LYS A 645 -16.55 -9.55 -2.75
CA LYS A 645 -16.36 -11.00 -2.78
C LYS A 645 -17.29 -11.58 -3.82
N SER A 646 -16.78 -12.47 -4.64
CA SER A 646 -17.57 -13.18 -5.64
C SER A 646 -17.31 -14.68 -5.49
N PHE A 647 -18.38 -15.47 -5.38
CA PHE A 647 -18.29 -16.92 -5.15
C PHE A 647 -18.93 -17.66 -6.31
N TYR A 648 -18.15 -18.46 -7.04
CA TYR A 648 -18.60 -19.25 -8.19
C TYR A 648 -18.90 -20.70 -7.76
N GLY A 649 -19.65 -20.84 -6.66
CA GLY A 649 -19.80 -22.10 -5.94
C GLY A 649 -18.57 -22.47 -5.10
N THR A 650 -18.69 -23.54 -4.33
CA THR A 650 -17.61 -24.11 -3.51
C THR A 650 -17.90 -25.56 -3.18
N ASP A 651 -16.87 -26.41 -3.20
CA ASP A 651 -16.92 -27.79 -2.70
C ASP A 651 -16.38 -27.90 -1.25
N ASP A 652 -15.82 -26.81 -0.72
CA ASP A 652 -15.29 -26.72 0.64
C ASP A 652 -16.38 -26.26 1.62
N TYR A 653 -16.61 -27.05 2.67
CA TYR A 653 -17.64 -26.79 3.68
C TYR A 653 -17.36 -25.54 4.51
N ASP A 654 -16.09 -25.26 4.84
CA ASP A 654 -15.74 -24.08 5.64
C ASP A 654 -16.02 -22.79 4.85
N THR A 655 -15.70 -22.79 3.56
CA THR A 655 -16.07 -21.72 2.63
C THR A 655 -17.58 -21.62 2.47
N ALA A 656 -18.30 -22.74 2.33
CA ALA A 656 -19.77 -22.74 2.24
C ALA A 656 -20.43 -22.17 3.49
N LYS A 657 -19.91 -22.54 4.67
CA LYS A 657 -20.34 -22.02 5.97
C LYS A 657 -20.07 -20.52 6.07
N TYR A 658 -18.89 -20.06 5.64
CA TYR A 658 -18.57 -18.63 5.60
C TYR A 658 -19.56 -17.86 4.72
N ILE A 659 -19.90 -18.39 3.54
CA ILE A 659 -20.88 -17.78 2.64
C ILE A 659 -22.26 -17.73 3.32
N SER A 660 -22.77 -18.86 3.82
CA SER A 660 -24.05 -18.96 4.55
C SER A 660 -24.13 -17.96 5.71
N ASP A 661 -23.10 -17.92 6.56
CA ASP A 661 -23.03 -17.01 7.70
C ASP A 661 -22.97 -15.53 7.26
N SER A 662 -22.31 -15.25 6.13
CA SER A 662 -22.23 -13.89 5.54
C SER A 662 -23.54 -13.43 4.89
N LEU A 663 -24.34 -14.36 4.36
CA LEU A 663 -25.68 -14.08 3.81
C LEU A 663 -26.68 -13.77 4.92
N GLY A 664 -26.56 -14.42 6.08
CA GLY A 664 -27.41 -14.21 7.24
C GLY A 664 -28.72 -15.01 7.22
N LYS A 665 -29.61 -14.69 8.17
CA LYS A 665 -30.90 -15.39 8.36
C LYS A 665 -32.09 -14.55 7.92
N ALA A 666 -33.01 -15.19 7.21
CA ALA A 666 -34.30 -14.67 6.81
C ALA A 666 -35.40 -15.18 7.75
N THR A 667 -36.49 -14.43 7.86
CA THR A 667 -37.71 -14.88 8.55
C THR A 667 -38.63 -15.52 7.53
N ILE A 668 -38.97 -16.79 7.71
CA ILE A 668 -39.94 -17.51 6.89
C ILE A 668 -41.25 -17.70 7.66
N GLU A 669 -42.37 -17.50 6.98
CA GLU A 669 -43.72 -17.72 7.50
C GLU A 669 -44.20 -19.11 7.09
N PHE A 670 -44.56 -19.92 8.08
CA PHE A 670 -45.23 -21.20 7.89
C PHE A 670 -46.70 -21.05 8.24
N GLU A 671 -47.59 -21.30 7.27
CA GLU A 671 -49.00 -21.54 7.57
C GLU A 671 -49.17 -23.04 7.85
N THR A 672 -49.38 -23.38 9.12
CA THR A 672 -49.71 -24.75 9.51
C THR A 672 -51.23 -24.87 9.57
N GLU A 673 -51.82 -25.61 8.63
CA GLU A 673 -53.23 -25.98 8.68
C GLU A 673 -53.43 -27.20 9.56
N ASN A 674 -54.00 -27.00 10.76
CA ASN A 674 -54.40 -28.09 11.62
C ASN A 674 -55.86 -28.46 11.36
N THR A 675 -56.09 -29.65 10.78
CA THR A 675 -57.43 -30.24 10.67
C THR A 675 -57.66 -31.25 11.79
N GLY A 676 -58.41 -30.85 12.83
CA GLY A 676 -58.86 -31.76 13.88
C GLY A 676 -60.18 -32.43 13.50
N ARG A 677 -60.23 -33.77 13.46
CA ARG A 677 -61.49 -34.53 13.45
C ARG A 677 -61.73 -35.08 14.84
N ASN A 678 -62.65 -34.46 15.58
CA ASN A 678 -63.07 -34.98 16.87
C ASN A 678 -64.22 -35.98 16.65
N SER A 679 -63.96 -37.27 16.83
CA SER A 679 -65.01 -38.30 16.89
C SER A 679 -65.15 -38.79 18.33
N GLY A 680 -65.99 -38.10 19.10
CA GLY A 680 -66.43 -38.59 20.40
C GLY A 680 -67.60 -39.56 20.24
N SER A 681 -67.38 -40.84 20.56
CA SER A 681 -68.45 -41.82 20.77
C SER A 681 -68.93 -41.71 22.21
N GLY A 682 -70.01 -40.94 22.44
CA GLY A 682 -70.72 -40.96 23.71
C GLY A 682 -71.76 -42.08 23.72
N VAL A 683 -71.68 -42.97 24.71
CA VAL A 683 -72.79 -43.85 25.11
C VAL A 683 -73.23 -43.45 26.50
N SER A 684 -74.36 -42.74 26.60
CA SER A 684 -75.49 -43.08 27.49
C SER A 684 -76.53 -41.95 27.55
N GLY A 685 -77.79 -42.29 27.25
CA GLY A 685 -78.95 -41.72 27.93
C GLY A 685 -79.62 -40.45 27.36
N GLY A 686 -80.24 -40.55 26.19
CA GLY A 686 -81.48 -39.79 25.86
C GLY A 686 -81.33 -38.46 25.11
N GLY A 687 -81.93 -38.39 23.92
CA GLY A 687 -82.27 -37.13 23.22
C GLY A 687 -81.18 -36.60 22.27
N GLY A 688 -81.49 -36.57 20.97
CA GLY A 688 -80.54 -36.30 19.89
C GLY A 688 -79.78 -34.97 19.94
N SER A 689 -78.49 -35.04 19.59
CA SER A 689 -77.86 -34.18 18.57
C SER A 689 -76.45 -34.69 18.27
N LEU A 690 -76.19 -35.11 17.02
CA LEU A 690 -74.85 -35.46 16.54
C LEU A 690 -74.10 -34.18 16.14
N ASN A 691 -73.40 -33.54 17.08
CA ASN A 691 -72.49 -32.45 16.75
C ASN A 691 -71.18 -33.01 16.15
N ARG A 692 -71.09 -33.11 14.81
CA ARG A 692 -69.81 -33.20 14.11
C ARG A 692 -69.21 -31.80 13.97
N GLY A 693 -68.45 -31.37 14.96
CA GLY A 693 -67.60 -30.19 14.84
C GLY A 693 -66.35 -30.53 14.03
N LYS A 694 -66.18 -29.91 12.85
CA LYS A 694 -64.89 -29.85 12.15
C LYS A 694 -64.25 -28.53 12.57
N SER A 695 -63.21 -28.58 13.40
CA SER A 695 -62.39 -27.39 13.66
C SER A 695 -61.25 -27.37 12.65
N SER A 696 -61.13 -26.26 11.91
CA SER A 696 -59.89 -25.92 11.22
C SER A 696 -59.28 -24.73 11.93
N GLY A 697 -58.03 -24.86 12.34
CA GLY A 697 -57.24 -23.77 12.88
C GLY A 697 -56.08 -23.52 11.94
N THR A 698 -55.95 -22.29 11.45
CA THR A 698 -54.75 -21.83 10.75
C THR A 698 -53.86 -21.19 11.80
N SER A 699 -52.69 -21.77 12.05
CA SER A 699 -51.67 -21.15 12.90
C SER A 699 -50.51 -20.67 12.04
N GLN A 700 -50.26 -19.37 12.05
CA GLN A 700 -49.08 -18.75 11.44
C GLN A 700 -47.91 -18.89 12.40
N GLN A 701 -46.84 -19.55 11.95
CA GLN A 701 -45.62 -19.73 12.72
C GLN A 701 -44.45 -19.12 11.93
N PHE A 702 -43.75 -18.18 12.56
CA PHE A 702 -42.53 -17.61 11.98
C PHE A 702 -41.31 -18.41 12.45
N ALA A 703 -40.37 -18.67 11.55
CA ALA A 703 -39.09 -19.29 11.89
C ALA A 703 -37.93 -18.58 11.21
N GLY A 704 -36.75 -18.65 11.80
CA GLY A 704 -35.51 -18.18 11.18
C GLY A 704 -34.88 -19.28 10.33
N ARG A 705 -34.51 -18.97 9.10
CA ARG A 705 -33.76 -19.85 8.19
C ARG A 705 -32.62 -19.08 7.53
N GLU A 706 -31.46 -19.69 7.40
CA GLU A 706 -30.35 -19.13 6.61
C GLU A 706 -30.81 -18.84 5.17
N LEU A 707 -30.38 -17.71 4.59
CA LEU A 707 -30.79 -17.33 3.23
C LEU A 707 -30.39 -18.40 2.20
N LEU A 708 -29.24 -19.04 2.42
CA LEU A 708 -28.88 -20.34 1.87
C LEU A 708 -28.18 -21.12 2.98
N THR A 709 -28.55 -22.37 3.19
CA THR A 709 -27.78 -23.26 4.08
C THR A 709 -26.43 -23.62 3.44
N PRO A 710 -25.42 -24.05 4.22
CA PRO A 710 -24.14 -24.46 3.64
C PRO A 710 -24.26 -25.53 2.55
N ASP A 711 -25.19 -26.49 2.68
CA ASP A 711 -25.43 -27.50 1.64
C ASP A 711 -26.11 -26.93 0.38
N GLU A 712 -26.94 -25.90 0.51
CA GLU A 712 -27.51 -25.19 -0.64
C GLU A 712 -26.45 -24.37 -1.37
N VAL A 713 -25.54 -23.73 -0.63
CA VAL A 713 -24.39 -23.01 -1.21
C VAL A 713 -23.51 -23.95 -2.03
N MET A 714 -23.21 -25.15 -1.52
CA MET A 714 -22.40 -26.14 -2.24
C MET A 714 -23.08 -26.68 -3.50
N ARG A 715 -24.43 -26.67 -3.56
CA ARG A 715 -25.20 -27.14 -4.73
C ARG A 715 -25.56 -26.04 -5.74
N LEU A 716 -25.26 -24.77 -5.44
CA LEU A 716 -25.64 -23.64 -6.29
C LEU A 716 -24.95 -23.66 -7.68
N GLY A 717 -23.74 -24.23 -7.73
CA GLY A 717 -22.92 -24.27 -8.94
C GLY A 717 -22.35 -22.91 -9.36
N PRO A 718 -21.54 -22.86 -10.43
CA PRO A 718 -20.82 -21.65 -10.83
C PRO A 718 -21.65 -20.67 -11.67
N GLU A 719 -22.78 -21.09 -12.25
CA GLU A 719 -23.60 -20.25 -13.13
C GLU A 719 -24.33 -19.12 -12.40
N LYS A 720 -24.46 -19.23 -11.07
CA LYS A 720 -25.16 -18.26 -10.21
C LYS A 720 -24.21 -17.66 -9.17
N PRO A 721 -23.25 -16.81 -9.56
CA PRO A 721 -22.29 -16.27 -8.62
C PRO A 721 -22.95 -15.41 -7.54
N ILE A 722 -22.55 -15.65 -6.29
CA ILE A 722 -22.94 -14.80 -5.15
C ILE A 722 -21.93 -13.67 -5.06
N VAL A 723 -22.41 -12.41 -5.09
CA VAL A 723 -21.60 -11.21 -4.94
C VAL A 723 -21.93 -10.50 -3.64
N LEU A 724 -20.91 -10.26 -2.82
CA LEU A 724 -21.01 -9.52 -1.56
C LEU A 724 -20.23 -8.21 -1.66
N VAL A 725 -20.93 -7.10 -1.49
CA VAL A 725 -20.37 -5.75 -1.42
C VAL A 725 -20.60 -5.16 -0.03
N LYS A 726 -19.60 -4.45 0.50
CA LYS A 726 -19.65 -3.92 1.87
C LYS A 726 -20.76 -2.87 2.00
N GLY A 727 -21.67 -3.09 2.95
CA GLY A 727 -22.77 -2.17 3.26
C GLY A 727 -24.01 -2.36 2.39
N GLU A 728 -24.02 -3.40 1.56
CA GLU A 728 -25.11 -3.72 0.63
C GLU A 728 -25.67 -5.12 0.92
N TYR A 729 -26.85 -5.40 0.37
CA TYR A 729 -27.40 -6.76 0.38
C TYR A 729 -26.57 -7.70 -0.49
N PRO A 730 -26.56 -9.01 -0.21
CA PRO A 730 -25.96 -9.97 -1.11
C PRO A 730 -26.71 -10.00 -2.45
N TYR A 731 -25.98 -10.18 -3.55
CA TYR A 731 -26.56 -10.29 -4.89
C TYR A 731 -26.32 -11.69 -5.45
N LEU A 732 -27.38 -12.29 -6.00
CA LEU A 732 -27.29 -13.50 -6.80
C LEU A 732 -27.37 -13.08 -8.27
N LEU A 733 -26.27 -13.27 -9.00
CA LEU A 733 -26.15 -12.84 -10.40
C LEU A 733 -26.09 -14.04 -11.34
N ASP A 734 -26.19 -13.79 -12.64
CA ASP A 734 -25.83 -14.78 -13.67
C ASP A 734 -24.34 -14.65 -13.99
N ARG A 735 -23.66 -15.78 -14.15
CA ARG A 735 -22.26 -15.77 -14.60
C ARG A 735 -22.19 -15.23 -16.02
N LEU A 736 -21.20 -14.39 -16.30
CA LEU A 736 -20.90 -14.00 -17.68
C LEU A 736 -20.37 -15.21 -18.45
N ASN A 737 -20.45 -15.15 -19.77
CA ASN A 737 -19.91 -16.17 -20.64
C ASN A 737 -19.48 -15.54 -21.97
N TYR A 738 -18.18 -15.25 -22.13
CA TYR A 738 -17.70 -14.60 -23.36
C TYR A 738 -17.93 -15.42 -24.64
N LEU A 739 -18.18 -16.74 -24.53
CA LEU A 739 -18.45 -17.61 -25.66
C LEU A 739 -19.91 -17.54 -26.13
N ALA A 740 -20.85 -17.25 -25.23
CA ALA A 740 -22.29 -17.28 -25.52
C ALA A 740 -22.92 -15.87 -25.55
N ASP A 741 -22.36 -14.93 -24.80
CA ASP A 741 -22.91 -13.59 -24.63
C ASP A 741 -22.63 -12.73 -25.87
N PRO A 742 -23.65 -12.08 -26.46
CA PRO A 742 -23.55 -11.41 -27.76
C PRO A 742 -22.59 -10.22 -27.76
N GLU A 743 -22.38 -9.55 -26.63
CA GLU A 743 -21.49 -8.38 -26.53
C GLU A 743 -19.99 -8.69 -26.68
N TYR A 744 -19.60 -9.98 -26.59
CA TYR A 744 -18.22 -10.41 -26.78
C TYR A 744 -17.99 -11.07 -28.15
N ALA A 745 -19.06 -11.34 -28.91
CA ALA A 745 -18.95 -11.97 -30.23
C ALA A 745 -17.99 -11.18 -31.16
N GLY A 746 -17.02 -11.90 -31.74
CA GLY A 746 -16.00 -11.31 -32.64
C GLY A 746 -14.91 -10.49 -31.94
N ARG A 747 -14.97 -10.29 -30.62
CA ARG A 747 -13.97 -9.51 -29.86
C ARG A 747 -12.80 -10.34 -29.35
N PHE A 748 -12.94 -11.66 -29.27
CA PHE A 748 -11.92 -12.57 -28.79
C PHE A 748 -11.32 -13.41 -29.92
N ASP A 749 -10.10 -13.91 -29.68
CA ASP A 749 -9.41 -14.84 -30.56
C ASP A 749 -9.48 -16.28 -30.02
N ALA A 750 -9.10 -17.26 -30.83
CA ALA A 750 -9.18 -18.66 -30.45
C ALA A 750 -8.34 -18.97 -29.20
N ASN A 751 -8.91 -19.76 -28.28
CA ASN A 751 -8.18 -20.21 -27.10
C ASN A 751 -7.26 -21.38 -27.50
N PRO A 752 -5.94 -21.32 -27.23
CA PRO A 752 -5.01 -22.36 -27.65
C PRO A 752 -5.26 -23.73 -26.99
N TYR A 753 -6.00 -23.79 -25.88
CA TYR A 753 -6.31 -25.02 -25.16
C TYR A 753 -7.73 -25.53 -25.39
N HIS A 754 -8.58 -24.72 -26.01
CA HIS A 754 -10.00 -24.99 -26.19
C HIS A 754 -10.39 -24.53 -27.60
N SER A 755 -10.30 -25.47 -28.54
CA SER A 755 -10.69 -25.31 -29.95
C SER A 755 -12.17 -25.55 -30.16
#